data_AF-A0A5C6LB24-F1
#
_entry.id   AF-A0A5C6LB24-F1
#
_cell.length_a   1.000
_cell.length_b   1.000
_cell.length_c   1.000
_cell.angle_alpha   90.00
_cell.angle_beta   90.00
_cell.angle_gamma   90.00
#
_symmetry.space_group_name_H-M   'P 1'
#
loop_
_entity.id
_entity.type
_entity.pdbx_description
1 polymer ?
#
loop_
_entity_poly.entity_id
_entity_poly.type
_entity_poly.pdbx_seq_one_letter_code
_entity_poly.pdbx_strand_id
1 'polypeptide(L)'
;MKRNLLSAAFALMALAVSADEGMWMLTDLKAQNEAAMMDLGLQIPIEEVYNPDGIALKDAVVHFGGGCTGEIISAEGLVLTNHHCGYGAIQQHSSVDHDYLTNGFWAMNRNEELPCKGLTVTFIDRILDVTTYVNEQLKKDDDPNGINYLSPKYLATVADRFAKAENIQITPATRLELKPFYGGNKYYLFVKTVYNDIRMVGAPPSSIGKFGADTDNWMWPRHTGDFSLFRIYADKNGQPAEYSKDNVPLQVKKHLTISLAGVKEGDFTFVMGFPGRNWRYMISDEVKERMQTTNFMRHHVREARQAVLMDQMLKDPAVRIHYASKYASSANYWKNAIGMNEGLVRLKVLDTKEKQQEQLLAMGREKGDDSYQKAFDEIRSIVAHRHDAMYHQQAISEALVTALDFMKIPSTDGLKKALESKNATKIKEETDKLKAEADKYFASVPFPEVERLVGKKMLETYAGYIPEDQQIGIFKVIDSRFKGNKDAFIDACFKYSIFGSKENFNKFIAHPTLNKLDKDWMILFKYSITDGLLKTALAMKDANKNYDAAHKVWVKGMMDMRQVAGTPIYPDANSTLRLTYGQVLPYEPADGTVYNYYTTLKGVMQKEDPDNWEFVVPQKLKQLYHAKDFGHYAMENGEMPVCFIVNTDNTGGNSGSPVFNGKGQLIGTGFDRNYEGLTGDIAFRPSSQRAAVVDIRYTLFIIDKYAGASHIIKELDIVEE
;
A
#
# COMPACT_ATOMS: atom_id res chain seq x y z
N MET A 1 -25.17 69.15 -25.11
CA MET A 1 -25.26 67.89 -25.91
C MET A 1 -24.14 66.99 -25.44
N LYS A 2 -24.45 66.04 -24.55
CA LYS A 2 -24.72 64.60 -24.82
C LYS A 2 -23.46 63.76 -25.07
N ARG A 3 -23.16 62.96 -24.04
CA ARG A 3 -22.93 61.49 -24.00
C ARG A 3 -21.60 60.90 -24.48
N ASN A 4 -20.93 60.31 -23.47
CA ASN A 4 -20.49 58.91 -23.36
C ASN A 4 -19.39 58.40 -24.30
N LEU A 5 -18.26 57.98 -23.72
CA LEU A 5 -17.95 56.56 -23.51
C LEU A 5 -16.69 56.39 -22.65
N LEU A 6 -16.89 55.99 -21.39
CA LEU A 6 -15.93 55.21 -20.61
C LEU A 6 -16.08 53.73 -21.05
N SER A 7 -14.97 53.04 -21.26
CA SER A 7 -14.87 51.57 -21.29
C SER A 7 -13.43 51.24 -20.89
N ALA A 8 -13.13 51.16 -19.59
CA ALA A 8 -13.22 49.98 -18.73
C ALA A 8 -12.17 48.91 -19.12
N ALA A 9 -11.01 49.03 -18.47
CA ALA A 9 -9.97 48.03 -18.41
C ALA A 9 -10.48 46.79 -17.64
N PHE A 10 -10.61 45.66 -18.32
CA PHE A 10 -10.76 44.36 -17.69
C PHE A 10 -9.37 43.71 -17.63
N ALA A 11 -8.68 43.92 -16.52
CA ALA A 11 -7.56 43.07 -16.15
C ALA A 11 -8.14 41.68 -15.80
N LEU A 12 -7.99 40.71 -16.72
CA LEU A 12 -8.12 39.31 -16.35
C LEU A 12 -6.99 39.00 -15.36
N MET A 13 -7.29 39.04 -14.07
CA MET A 13 -6.62 38.15 -13.13
C MET A 13 -7.07 36.74 -13.50
N ALA A 14 -6.30 36.07 -14.35
CA ALA A 14 -6.35 34.62 -14.44
C ALA A 14 -5.91 34.12 -13.06
N LEU A 15 -6.89 33.81 -12.19
CA LEU A 15 -6.65 32.91 -11.07
C LEU A 15 -6.12 31.63 -11.71
N ALA A 16 -4.84 31.36 -11.54
CA ALA A 16 -4.27 30.07 -11.86
C ALA A 16 -5.01 29.06 -10.97
N VAL A 17 -6.05 28.43 -11.50
CA VAL A 17 -6.73 27.31 -10.86
C VAL A 17 -5.68 26.20 -10.79
N SER A 18 -5.05 26.10 -9.63
CA SER A 18 -4.05 25.08 -9.33
C SER A 18 -4.79 23.78 -9.04
N ALA A 19 -4.22 22.65 -9.44
CA ALA A 19 -4.73 21.35 -9.02
C ALA A 19 -4.78 21.24 -7.48
N ASP A 20 -5.77 20.49 -7.00
CA ASP A 20 -6.10 20.42 -5.59
C ASP A 20 -5.32 19.31 -4.89
N GLU A 21 -4.50 19.70 -3.91
CA GLU A 21 -3.98 18.76 -2.91
C GLU A 21 -5.17 18.13 -2.18
N GLY A 22 -5.26 16.80 -2.16
CA GLY A 22 -6.27 16.12 -1.35
C GLY A 22 -6.66 14.72 -1.83
N MET A 23 -7.02 13.88 -0.85
CA MET A 23 -7.64 12.58 -1.04
C MET A 23 -9.05 12.63 -0.43
N TRP A 24 -10.00 13.05 -1.25
CA TRP A 24 -11.33 13.51 -0.88
C TRP A 24 -12.28 12.38 -0.50
N MET A 25 -13.17 12.68 0.43
CA MET A 25 -14.27 11.79 0.79
C MET A 25 -15.35 11.87 -0.28
N LEU A 26 -15.77 10.72 -0.81
CA LEU A 26 -16.81 10.66 -1.85
C LEU A 26 -18.12 11.30 -1.39
N THR A 27 -18.46 11.18 -0.11
CA THR A 27 -19.66 11.77 0.50
C THR A 27 -19.70 13.30 0.46
N ASP A 28 -18.53 13.93 0.33
CA ASP A 28 -18.39 15.37 0.46
C ASP A 28 -18.13 16.05 -0.90
N LEU A 29 -17.93 15.27 -1.98
CA LEU A 29 -17.53 15.76 -3.32
C LEU A 29 -18.48 16.82 -3.87
N LYS A 30 -19.79 16.59 -3.77
CA LYS A 30 -20.79 17.52 -4.28
C LYS A 30 -20.67 18.90 -3.65
N ALA A 31 -20.42 18.94 -2.34
CA ALA A 31 -20.32 20.20 -1.60
C ALA A 31 -18.94 20.86 -1.73
N GLN A 32 -17.86 20.07 -1.83
CA GLN A 32 -16.49 20.58 -1.74
C GLN A 32 -15.78 20.72 -3.08
N ASN A 33 -16.12 19.91 -4.08
CA ASN A 33 -15.26 19.69 -5.25
C ASN A 33 -15.99 19.80 -6.60
N GLU A 34 -17.31 19.64 -6.67
CA GLU A 34 -18.07 19.60 -7.94
C GLU A 34 -17.77 20.80 -8.85
N ALA A 35 -17.84 22.03 -8.32
CA ALA A 35 -17.57 23.23 -9.10
C ALA A 35 -16.15 23.23 -9.68
N ALA A 36 -15.14 22.92 -8.85
CA ALA A 36 -13.74 22.88 -9.29
C ALA A 36 -13.49 21.78 -10.33
N MET A 37 -14.09 20.59 -10.16
CA MET A 37 -13.98 19.49 -11.11
C MET A 37 -14.63 19.85 -12.46
N MET A 38 -15.81 20.46 -12.45
CA MET A 38 -16.50 20.94 -13.66
C MET A 38 -15.68 22.02 -14.37
N ASP A 39 -15.15 23.00 -13.63
CA ASP A 39 -14.30 24.07 -14.17
C ASP A 39 -13.01 23.53 -14.80
N LEU A 40 -12.45 22.46 -14.24
CA LEU A 40 -11.27 21.79 -14.76
C LEU A 40 -11.55 20.86 -15.96
N GLY A 41 -12.80 20.46 -16.19
CA GLY A 41 -13.20 19.69 -17.37
C GLY A 41 -13.97 18.39 -17.11
N LEU A 42 -14.57 18.19 -15.93
CA LEU A 42 -15.58 17.14 -15.73
C LEU A 42 -16.81 17.42 -16.60
N GLN A 43 -17.29 16.41 -17.32
CA GLN A 43 -18.38 16.51 -18.29
C GLN A 43 -19.62 15.70 -17.89
N ILE A 44 -19.53 14.99 -16.77
CA ILE A 44 -20.62 14.18 -16.21
C ILE A 44 -21.10 14.79 -14.88
N PRO A 45 -22.38 14.62 -14.51
CA PRO A 45 -22.86 14.95 -13.17
C PRO A 45 -22.05 14.22 -12.09
N ILE A 46 -21.82 14.88 -10.95
CA ILE A 46 -21.03 14.29 -9.86
C ILE A 46 -21.67 13.01 -9.30
N GLU A 47 -22.99 12.86 -9.44
CA GLU A 47 -23.73 11.65 -9.06
C GLU A 47 -23.36 10.44 -9.91
N GLU A 48 -22.87 10.61 -11.13
CA GLU A 48 -22.33 9.49 -11.93
C GLU A 48 -21.00 9.00 -11.38
N VAL A 49 -20.25 9.86 -10.68
CA VAL A 49 -19.00 9.49 -9.98
C VAL A 49 -19.33 8.78 -8.65
N TYR A 50 -20.18 9.39 -7.83
CA TYR A 50 -20.65 8.82 -6.56
C TYR A 50 -22.14 9.09 -6.32
N ASN A 51 -22.91 8.01 -6.20
CA ASN A 51 -24.30 8.05 -5.77
C ASN A 51 -24.48 7.18 -4.52
N PRO A 52 -24.96 7.73 -3.38
CA PRO A 52 -25.21 6.93 -2.18
C PRO A 52 -26.40 5.98 -2.32
N ASP A 53 -27.36 6.28 -3.20
CA ASP A 53 -28.65 5.59 -3.34
C ASP A 53 -28.79 4.84 -4.68
N GLY A 54 -27.75 4.84 -5.52
CA GLY A 54 -27.79 4.28 -6.86
C GLY A 54 -26.44 3.76 -7.35
N ILE A 55 -26.42 3.27 -8.59
CA ILE A 55 -25.20 2.78 -9.24
C ILE A 55 -24.41 3.97 -9.78
N ALA A 56 -23.10 4.00 -9.50
CA ALA A 56 -22.15 5.00 -9.97
C ALA A 56 -20.79 4.38 -10.31
N LEU A 57 -19.83 5.17 -10.79
CA LEU A 57 -18.48 4.70 -11.08
C LEU A 57 -17.81 4.05 -9.86
N LYS A 58 -18.11 4.50 -8.63
CA LYS A 58 -17.61 3.88 -7.39
C LYS A 58 -17.88 2.37 -7.31
N ASP A 59 -18.94 1.87 -7.94
CA ASP A 59 -19.33 0.45 -7.89
C ASP A 59 -18.45 -0.45 -8.77
N ALA A 60 -17.61 0.15 -9.62
CA ALA A 60 -16.59 -0.55 -10.40
C ALA A 60 -15.17 -0.38 -9.82
N VAL A 61 -15.01 0.30 -8.68
CA VAL A 61 -13.72 0.50 -8.01
C VAL A 61 -13.66 -0.35 -6.74
N VAL A 62 -12.74 -1.31 -6.70
CA VAL A 62 -12.70 -2.35 -5.68
C VAL A 62 -11.38 -2.36 -4.91
N HIS A 63 -11.44 -2.74 -3.63
CA HIS A 63 -10.25 -2.95 -2.84
C HIS A 63 -9.70 -4.35 -3.17
N PHE A 64 -8.50 -4.40 -3.75
CA PHE A 64 -7.85 -5.62 -4.19
C PHE A 64 -6.84 -6.10 -3.15
N GLY A 65 -7.04 -7.31 -2.62
CA GLY A 65 -6.11 -7.97 -1.70
C GLY A 65 -5.86 -7.25 -0.36
N GLY A 66 -6.64 -6.22 -0.04
CA GLY A 66 -6.49 -5.43 1.20
C GLY A 66 -5.36 -4.41 1.20
N GLY A 67 -4.67 -4.20 0.06
CA GLY A 67 -3.56 -3.25 -0.04
C GLY A 67 -3.41 -2.52 -1.37
N CYS A 68 -4.24 -2.84 -2.38
CA CYS A 68 -4.26 -2.21 -3.68
C CYS A 68 -5.69 -1.82 -4.08
N THR A 69 -5.80 -1.09 -5.18
CA THR A 69 -7.06 -0.85 -5.88
C THR A 69 -7.16 -1.79 -7.08
N GLY A 70 -8.38 -2.12 -7.50
CA GLY A 70 -8.66 -2.74 -8.78
C GLY A 70 -9.89 -2.11 -9.41
N GLU A 71 -10.05 -2.31 -10.71
CA GLU A 71 -11.13 -1.75 -11.52
C GLU A 71 -11.85 -2.83 -12.31
N ILE A 72 -13.18 -2.83 -12.25
CA ILE A 72 -14.01 -3.78 -12.99
C ILE A 72 -14.18 -3.31 -14.43
N ILE A 73 -13.68 -4.07 -15.40
CA ILE A 73 -13.63 -3.67 -16.81
C ILE A 73 -14.51 -4.52 -17.74
N SER A 74 -15.22 -5.53 -17.22
CA SER A 74 -16.24 -6.26 -17.98
C SER A 74 -17.45 -6.63 -17.13
N ALA A 75 -18.58 -6.88 -17.79
CA ALA A 75 -19.83 -7.31 -17.17
C ALA A 75 -19.69 -8.65 -16.39
N GLU A 76 -18.70 -9.47 -16.75
CA GLU A 76 -18.41 -10.76 -16.10
C GLU A 76 -17.30 -10.67 -15.05
N GLY A 77 -17.15 -9.51 -14.40
CA GLY A 77 -16.30 -9.35 -13.23
C GLY A 77 -14.79 -9.45 -13.50
N LEU A 78 -14.35 -9.14 -14.72
CA LEU A 78 -12.93 -8.98 -15.03
C LEU A 78 -12.39 -7.75 -14.30
N VAL A 79 -11.32 -7.95 -13.53
CA VAL A 79 -10.64 -6.95 -12.71
C VAL A 79 -9.29 -6.65 -13.33
N LEU A 80 -9.03 -5.37 -13.61
CA LEU A 80 -7.71 -4.84 -13.93
C LEU A 80 -7.09 -4.26 -12.66
N THR A 81 -5.81 -4.56 -12.43
CA THR A 81 -5.00 -3.98 -11.35
C THR A 81 -3.54 -3.98 -11.80
N ASN A 82 -2.61 -3.50 -10.97
CA ASN A 82 -1.20 -3.51 -11.32
C ASN A 82 -0.58 -4.91 -11.29
N HIS A 83 0.47 -5.12 -12.09
CA HIS A 83 1.28 -6.34 -12.05
C HIS A 83 1.89 -6.52 -10.66
N HIS A 84 2.38 -5.44 -10.04
CA HIS A 84 2.93 -5.52 -8.68
C HIS A 84 1.87 -5.81 -7.60
N CYS A 85 0.61 -5.47 -7.84
CA CYS A 85 -0.52 -5.83 -6.96
C CYS A 85 -0.87 -7.32 -7.09
N GLY A 86 -0.88 -7.84 -8.32
CA GLY A 86 -1.05 -9.27 -8.61
C GLY A 86 0.18 -10.13 -8.29
N TYR A 87 1.33 -9.53 -8.00
CA TYR A 87 2.63 -10.22 -7.94
C TYR A 87 2.71 -11.35 -6.92
N GLY A 88 2.00 -11.22 -5.79
CA GLY A 88 1.88 -12.30 -4.81
C GLY A 88 1.14 -13.53 -5.38
N ALA A 89 0.11 -13.32 -6.20
CA ALA A 89 -0.62 -14.40 -6.87
C ALA A 89 0.19 -14.99 -8.04
N ILE A 90 0.85 -14.15 -8.84
CA ILE A 90 1.75 -14.60 -9.92
C ILE A 90 2.86 -15.48 -9.33
N GLN A 91 3.46 -15.05 -8.21
CA GLN A 91 4.48 -15.80 -7.50
C GLN A 91 3.92 -17.11 -6.90
N GLN A 92 2.71 -17.08 -6.31
CA GLN A 92 2.04 -18.27 -5.75
C GLN A 92 1.86 -19.37 -6.80
N HIS A 93 1.61 -19.00 -8.06
CA HIS A 93 1.44 -19.95 -9.17
C HIS A 93 2.73 -20.29 -9.91
N SER A 94 3.83 -19.58 -9.63
CA SER A 94 5.10 -19.79 -10.32
C SER A 94 5.89 -20.95 -9.74
N SER A 95 6.57 -21.68 -10.62
CA SER A 95 7.53 -22.73 -10.30
C SER A 95 8.68 -22.69 -11.30
N VAL A 96 9.71 -23.52 -11.10
CA VAL A 96 10.80 -23.63 -12.09
C VAL A 96 10.27 -24.14 -13.44
N ASP A 97 9.29 -25.04 -13.43
CA ASP A 97 8.68 -25.60 -14.64
C ASP A 97 7.69 -24.61 -15.30
N HIS A 98 6.98 -23.83 -14.49
CA HIS A 98 5.97 -22.86 -14.93
C HIS A 98 6.26 -21.50 -14.31
N ASP A 99 7.26 -20.79 -14.85
CA ASP A 99 7.71 -19.52 -14.30
C ASP A 99 6.91 -18.34 -14.88
N TYR A 100 5.73 -18.10 -14.30
CA TYR A 100 4.86 -17.00 -14.73
C TYR A 100 5.42 -15.61 -14.40
N LEU A 101 6.34 -15.50 -13.44
CA LEU A 101 7.05 -14.24 -13.18
C LEU A 101 7.90 -13.84 -14.40
N THR A 102 8.65 -14.79 -14.97
CA THR A 102 9.52 -14.53 -16.13
C THR A 102 8.75 -14.49 -17.44
N ASN A 103 7.81 -15.41 -17.64
CA ASN A 103 7.17 -15.65 -18.94
C ASN A 103 5.81 -14.95 -19.10
N GLY A 104 5.23 -14.48 -17.99
CA GLY A 104 3.83 -14.07 -17.96
C GLY A 104 2.88 -15.28 -17.96
N PHE A 105 1.59 -14.99 -17.92
CA PHE A 105 0.52 -15.98 -17.93
C PHE A 105 -0.70 -15.41 -18.67
N TRP A 106 -1.40 -16.23 -19.45
CA TRP A 106 -2.62 -15.84 -20.14
C TRP A 106 -3.55 -17.05 -20.24
N ALA A 107 -4.65 -17.04 -19.49
CA ALA A 107 -5.70 -18.03 -19.64
C ALA A 107 -6.38 -17.84 -21.01
N MET A 108 -6.45 -18.88 -21.84
CA MET A 108 -7.08 -18.78 -23.16
C MET A 108 -8.59 -19.00 -23.10
N ASN A 109 -9.10 -19.44 -21.95
CA ASN A 109 -10.52 -19.59 -21.64
C ASN A 109 -10.74 -19.62 -20.11
N ARG A 110 -12.01 -19.55 -19.67
CA ARG A 110 -12.40 -19.52 -18.25
C ARG A 110 -11.91 -20.71 -17.42
N ASN A 111 -11.73 -21.88 -18.03
CA ASN A 111 -11.30 -23.09 -17.31
C ASN A 111 -9.81 -23.08 -17.00
N GLU A 112 -9.04 -22.22 -17.67
CA GLU A 112 -7.60 -22.05 -17.45
C GLU A 112 -7.29 -20.96 -16.41
N GLU A 113 -8.28 -20.17 -15.98
CA GLU A 113 -8.10 -19.13 -14.96
C GLU A 113 -7.71 -19.76 -13.61
N LEU A 114 -6.62 -19.28 -13.00
CA LEU A 114 -5.99 -19.94 -11.85
C LEU A 114 -6.53 -19.42 -10.51
N PRO A 115 -7.10 -20.26 -9.63
CA PRO A 115 -7.63 -19.82 -8.34
C PRO A 115 -6.53 -19.33 -7.38
N CYS A 116 -6.64 -18.09 -6.91
CA CYS A 116 -5.63 -17.44 -6.07
C CYS A 116 -6.01 -17.54 -4.58
N LYS A 117 -5.40 -18.48 -3.87
CA LYS A 117 -5.75 -18.75 -2.48
C LYS A 117 -5.44 -17.56 -1.58
N GLY A 118 -6.46 -17.07 -0.87
CA GLY A 118 -6.36 -15.98 0.11
C GLY A 118 -6.42 -14.58 -0.50
N LEU A 119 -6.55 -14.47 -1.83
CA LEU A 119 -6.83 -13.20 -2.49
C LEU A 119 -8.32 -12.88 -2.36
N THR A 120 -8.64 -11.62 -2.07
CA THR A 120 -10.02 -11.15 -1.99
C THR A 120 -10.20 -9.88 -2.81
N VAL A 121 -11.44 -9.66 -3.26
CA VAL A 121 -11.88 -8.39 -3.85
C VAL A 121 -13.07 -7.87 -3.06
N THR A 122 -12.99 -6.62 -2.62
CA THR A 122 -14.01 -6.01 -1.76
C THR A 122 -14.67 -4.81 -2.44
N PHE A 123 -15.99 -4.86 -2.56
CA PHE A 123 -16.83 -3.75 -3.03
C PHE A 123 -17.23 -2.84 -1.87
N ILE A 124 -17.39 -1.55 -2.16
CA ILE A 124 -17.92 -0.56 -1.22
C ILE A 124 -19.39 -0.28 -1.57
N ASP A 125 -20.29 -0.96 -0.85
CA ASP A 125 -21.72 -0.86 -1.10
C ASP A 125 -22.25 0.51 -0.66
N ARG A 126 -21.90 0.96 0.55
CA ARG A 126 -22.35 2.23 1.13
C ARG A 126 -21.25 2.89 1.97
N ILE A 127 -21.25 4.23 1.97
CA ILE A 127 -20.44 5.05 2.87
C ILE A 127 -21.38 5.98 3.64
N LEU A 128 -21.35 5.91 4.96
CA LEU A 128 -22.27 6.65 5.83
C LEU A 128 -21.46 7.52 6.80
N ASP A 129 -21.74 8.82 6.84
CA ASP A 129 -21.26 9.67 7.94
C ASP A 129 -22.06 9.34 9.19
N VAL A 130 -21.38 8.77 10.19
CA VAL A 130 -21.97 8.31 11.45
C VAL A 130 -21.41 9.11 12.63
N THR A 131 -20.82 10.27 12.37
CA THR A 131 -20.12 11.09 13.36
C THR A 131 -21.00 11.43 14.55
N THR A 132 -22.24 11.89 14.31
CA THR A 132 -23.20 12.22 15.37
C THR A 132 -23.49 11.02 16.26
N TYR A 133 -23.81 9.86 15.65
CA TYR A 133 -24.12 8.64 16.39
C TYR A 133 -22.94 8.16 17.24
N VAL A 134 -21.73 8.13 16.67
CA VAL A 134 -20.52 7.71 17.40
C VAL A 134 -20.25 8.66 18.58
N ASN A 135 -20.36 9.97 18.37
CA ASN A 135 -20.18 10.95 19.45
C ASN A 135 -21.20 10.80 20.58
N GLU A 136 -22.43 10.36 20.27
CA GLU A 136 -23.43 10.05 21.30
C GLU A 136 -23.11 8.76 22.06
N GLN A 137 -22.60 7.71 21.39
CA GLN A 137 -22.21 6.47 22.05
C GLN A 137 -20.99 6.69 22.95
N LEU A 138 -20.00 7.46 22.50
CA LEU A 138 -18.80 7.80 23.28
C LEU A 138 -19.11 8.54 24.59
N LYS A 139 -20.23 9.28 24.65
CA LYS A 139 -20.70 9.95 25.89
C LYS A 139 -21.41 9.00 26.85
N LYS A 140 -21.95 7.88 26.35
CA LYS A 140 -22.77 6.93 27.11
C LYS A 140 -21.97 5.74 27.61
N ASP A 141 -21.06 5.24 26.79
CA ASP A 141 -20.29 4.04 27.08
C ASP A 141 -19.09 4.37 27.97
N ASP A 142 -18.75 3.43 28.87
CA ASP A 142 -17.54 3.52 29.69
C ASP A 142 -16.27 3.58 28.82
N ASP A 143 -15.41 4.55 29.08
CA ASP A 143 -14.09 4.67 28.46
C ASP A 143 -12.99 4.71 29.51
N PRO A 144 -12.70 3.57 30.19
CA PRO A 144 -11.75 3.53 31.30
C PRO A 144 -10.33 3.94 30.90
N ASN A 145 -10.01 3.92 29.60
CA ASN A 145 -8.69 4.25 29.07
C ASN A 145 -8.67 5.58 28.27
N GLY A 146 -9.83 6.20 28.02
CA GLY A 146 -9.96 7.43 27.24
C GLY A 146 -9.65 7.27 25.74
N ILE A 147 -9.72 6.06 25.17
CA ILE A 147 -9.29 5.76 23.79
C ILE A 147 -10.38 5.10 22.94
N ASN A 148 -11.62 5.02 23.42
CA ASN A 148 -12.71 4.39 22.67
C ASN A 148 -12.88 5.01 21.27
N TYR A 149 -12.68 6.32 21.17
CA TYR A 149 -12.82 7.09 19.94
C TYR A 149 -11.83 6.72 18.81
N LEU A 150 -10.76 5.96 19.09
CA LEU A 150 -9.86 5.40 18.06
C LEU A 150 -9.79 3.86 18.09
N SER A 151 -10.34 3.22 19.11
CA SER A 151 -10.23 1.78 19.33
C SER A 151 -11.00 1.00 18.25
N PRO A 152 -10.33 0.20 17.38
CA PRO A 152 -11.01 -0.57 16.36
C PRO A 152 -12.05 -1.55 16.93
N LYS A 153 -11.76 -2.12 18.11
CA LYS A 153 -12.67 -3.04 18.81
C LYS A 153 -13.95 -2.32 19.26
N TYR A 154 -13.82 -1.14 19.86
CA TYR A 154 -14.97 -0.35 20.29
C TYR A 154 -15.80 0.11 19.08
N LEU A 155 -15.13 0.66 18.07
CA LEU A 155 -15.78 1.15 16.84
C LEU A 155 -16.51 0.04 16.08
N ALA A 156 -16.00 -1.19 16.09
CA ALA A 156 -16.72 -2.35 15.55
C ALA A 156 -18.04 -2.63 16.30
N THR A 157 -18.03 -2.58 17.64
CA THR A 157 -19.25 -2.71 18.45
C THR A 157 -20.25 -1.58 18.17
N VAL A 158 -19.77 -0.35 18.00
CA VAL A 158 -20.63 0.80 17.64
C VAL A 158 -21.21 0.62 16.24
N ALA A 159 -20.44 0.11 15.28
CA ALA A 159 -20.91 -0.20 13.93
C ALA A 159 -22.06 -1.23 13.95
N ASP A 160 -21.93 -2.29 14.74
CA ASP A 160 -22.98 -3.32 14.89
C ASP A 160 -24.26 -2.74 15.50
N ARG A 161 -24.14 -1.84 16.49
CA ARG A 161 -25.29 -1.15 17.09
C ARG A 161 -25.96 -0.22 16.08
N PHE A 162 -25.18 0.54 15.32
CA PHE A 162 -25.68 1.44 14.28
C PHE A 162 -26.43 0.67 13.19
N ALA A 163 -25.83 -0.41 12.67
CA ALA A 163 -26.45 -1.24 11.66
C ALA A 163 -27.80 -1.83 12.11
N LYS A 164 -27.93 -2.23 13.38
CA LYS A 164 -29.22 -2.66 13.95
C LYS A 164 -30.23 -1.53 14.06
N ALA A 165 -29.80 -0.34 14.50
CA ALA A 165 -30.68 0.82 14.64
C ALA A 165 -31.24 1.29 13.28
N GLU A 166 -30.40 1.27 12.25
CA GLU A 166 -30.75 1.70 10.89
C GLU A 166 -31.28 0.56 10.00
N ASN A 167 -31.52 -0.63 10.57
CA ASN A 167 -31.97 -1.83 9.85
C ASN A 167 -31.13 -2.16 8.60
N ILE A 168 -29.81 -1.98 8.67
CA ILE A 168 -28.88 -2.36 7.60
C ILE A 168 -28.84 -3.88 7.52
N GLN A 169 -29.20 -4.44 6.37
CA GLN A 169 -29.15 -5.87 6.13
C GLN A 169 -27.69 -6.36 6.14
N ILE A 170 -27.39 -7.32 7.02
CA ILE A 170 -26.07 -7.95 7.14
C ILE A 170 -26.18 -9.41 6.71
N THR A 171 -25.44 -9.81 5.68
CA THR A 171 -25.26 -11.21 5.28
C THR A 171 -23.90 -11.73 5.78
N PRO A 172 -23.63 -13.05 5.70
CA PRO A 172 -22.30 -13.59 6.02
C PRO A 172 -21.15 -12.97 5.19
N ALA A 173 -21.45 -12.35 4.04
CA ALA A 173 -20.48 -11.67 3.20
C ALA A 173 -20.36 -10.15 3.49
N THR A 174 -21.33 -9.57 4.19
CA THR A 174 -21.29 -8.16 4.58
C THR A 174 -20.20 -7.92 5.63
N ARG A 175 -19.41 -6.88 5.45
CA ARG A 175 -18.45 -6.39 6.45
C ARG A 175 -18.76 -4.92 6.75
N LEU A 176 -18.86 -4.63 8.03
CA LEU A 176 -18.97 -3.26 8.54
C LEU A 176 -17.58 -2.79 8.97
N GLU A 177 -17.12 -1.67 8.42
CA GLU A 177 -15.86 -1.05 8.84
C GLU A 177 -16.13 0.41 9.22
N LEU A 178 -16.16 0.68 10.52
CA LEU A 178 -16.27 2.04 11.05
C LEU A 178 -14.88 2.58 11.35
N LYS A 179 -14.52 3.70 10.73
CA LYS A 179 -13.17 4.28 10.82
C LYS A 179 -13.21 5.72 11.32
N PRO A 180 -12.25 6.12 12.19
CA PRO A 180 -12.03 7.51 12.55
C PRO A 180 -11.28 8.24 11.42
N PHE A 181 -11.64 9.51 11.24
CA PHE A 181 -11.03 10.44 10.29
C PHE A 181 -10.65 11.72 11.03
N TYR A 182 -9.68 12.46 10.50
CA TYR A 182 -9.20 13.71 11.09
C TYR A 182 -8.79 13.54 12.58
N GLY A 183 -8.01 12.50 12.90
CA GLY A 183 -7.62 12.20 14.29
C GLY A 183 -8.80 11.84 15.21
N GLY A 184 -9.92 11.36 14.67
CA GLY A 184 -11.13 11.04 15.44
C GLY A 184 -12.10 12.21 15.63
N ASN A 185 -12.02 13.23 14.76
CA ASN A 185 -12.99 14.34 14.70
C ASN A 185 -14.19 14.02 13.79
N LYS A 186 -14.09 13.04 12.87
CA LYS A 186 -15.22 12.49 12.11
C LYS A 186 -15.17 10.96 12.07
N TYR A 187 -16.32 10.33 11.80
CA TYR A 187 -16.45 8.88 11.68
C TYR A 187 -17.30 8.49 10.47
N TYR A 188 -16.77 7.59 9.66
CA TYR A 188 -17.51 7.04 8.52
C TYR A 188 -17.59 5.53 8.64
N LEU A 189 -18.79 5.00 8.39
CA LEU A 189 -19.08 3.57 8.30
C LEU A 189 -19.10 3.15 6.82
N PHE A 190 -18.27 2.17 6.50
CA PHE A 190 -18.24 1.52 5.20
C PHE A 190 -18.98 0.18 5.31
N VAL A 191 -20.03 0.02 4.52
CA VAL A 191 -20.70 -1.27 4.30
C VAL A 191 -20.09 -1.89 3.06
N LYS A 192 -19.60 -3.13 3.19
CA LYS A 192 -18.79 -3.78 2.16
C LYS A 192 -19.26 -5.20 1.88
N THR A 193 -19.01 -5.65 0.67
CA THR A 193 -19.18 -7.05 0.26
C THR A 193 -17.83 -7.60 -0.18
N VAL A 194 -17.41 -8.73 0.39
CA VAL A 194 -16.10 -9.36 0.13
C VAL A 194 -16.28 -10.65 -0.66
N TYR A 195 -15.61 -10.77 -1.80
CA TYR A 195 -15.52 -11.99 -2.61
C TYR A 195 -14.17 -12.69 -2.40
N ASN A 196 -14.21 -14.02 -2.27
CA ASN A 196 -13.05 -14.86 -1.91
C ASN A 196 -12.57 -15.78 -3.04
N ASP A 197 -13.40 -16.09 -4.04
CA ASP A 197 -12.99 -16.83 -5.24
C ASP A 197 -12.51 -15.85 -6.32
N ILE A 198 -11.23 -15.50 -6.25
CA ILE A 198 -10.57 -14.63 -7.22
C ILE A 198 -9.58 -15.46 -8.03
N ARG A 199 -9.66 -15.38 -9.36
CA ARG A 199 -8.83 -16.18 -10.26
C ARG A 199 -7.95 -15.30 -11.14
N MET A 200 -6.69 -15.68 -11.33
CA MET A 200 -5.77 -15.00 -12.23
C MET A 200 -6.13 -15.32 -13.68
N VAL A 201 -6.30 -14.28 -14.49
CA VAL A 201 -6.69 -14.35 -15.91
C VAL A 201 -5.48 -14.10 -16.80
N GLY A 202 -4.68 -13.08 -16.48
CA GLY A 202 -3.54 -12.72 -17.31
C GLY A 202 -2.53 -11.82 -16.60
N ALA A 203 -1.26 -11.99 -16.90
CA ALA A 203 -0.19 -11.12 -16.45
C ALA A 203 0.90 -11.08 -17.54
N PRO A 204 1.40 -9.89 -17.93
CA PRO A 204 2.57 -9.81 -18.77
C PRO A 204 3.80 -10.38 -18.03
N PRO A 205 4.88 -10.77 -18.75
CA PRO A 205 6.14 -11.12 -18.11
C PRO A 205 6.67 -9.94 -17.28
N SER A 206 7.47 -10.22 -16.25
CA SER A 206 8.07 -9.18 -15.39
C SER A 206 8.90 -8.17 -16.18
N SER A 207 9.52 -8.57 -17.29
CA SER A 207 10.24 -7.68 -18.21
C SER A 207 9.35 -6.65 -18.93
N ILE A 208 8.03 -6.74 -18.78
CA ILE A 208 7.05 -5.72 -19.17
C ILE A 208 6.37 -5.16 -17.93
N GLY A 209 5.85 -6.04 -17.06
CA GLY A 209 5.08 -5.70 -15.86
C GLY A 209 5.85 -4.93 -14.79
N LYS A 210 7.17 -5.01 -14.81
CA LYS A 210 8.10 -4.29 -13.92
C LYS A 210 9.41 -3.95 -14.64
N PHE A 211 9.33 -3.58 -15.92
CA PHE A 211 10.48 -3.10 -16.70
C PHE A 211 11.18 -1.95 -15.99
N GLY A 212 12.51 -2.05 -15.86
CA GLY A 212 13.39 -1.17 -15.09
C GLY A 212 13.39 -1.40 -13.58
N ALA A 213 12.59 -2.33 -13.07
CA ALA A 213 12.51 -2.80 -11.69
C ALA A 213 12.93 -1.78 -10.62
N ASP A 214 14.03 -2.00 -9.91
CA ASP A 214 14.44 -1.17 -8.76
C ASP A 214 14.98 0.19 -9.24
N THR A 215 15.64 0.23 -10.40
CA THR A 215 16.23 1.44 -11.01
C THR A 215 15.17 2.46 -11.42
N ASP A 216 14.09 2.02 -12.07
CA ASP A 216 13.00 2.89 -12.54
C ASP A 216 11.86 3.04 -11.50
N ASN A 217 11.85 2.26 -10.41
CA ASN A 217 10.83 2.39 -9.35
C ASN A 217 10.82 3.81 -8.76
N TRP A 218 9.65 4.39 -8.50
CA TRP A 218 9.48 5.79 -8.06
C TRP A 218 10.11 6.85 -8.98
N MET A 219 10.44 6.56 -10.24
CA MET A 219 11.04 7.52 -11.16
C MET A 219 10.03 8.03 -12.20
N TRP A 220 10.37 9.11 -12.88
CA TRP A 220 9.81 9.45 -14.20
C TRP A 220 10.97 9.98 -15.04
N PRO A 221 11.08 9.71 -16.36
CA PRO A 221 10.17 8.96 -17.23
C PRO A 221 10.08 7.44 -16.95
N ARG A 222 8.88 6.86 -17.05
CA ARG A 222 8.62 5.42 -16.85
C ARG A 222 8.15 4.74 -18.13
N HIS A 223 8.47 3.46 -18.30
CA HIS A 223 8.13 2.68 -19.50
C HIS A 223 7.61 1.27 -19.14
N THR A 224 6.85 1.18 -18.05
CA THR A 224 6.45 -0.09 -17.44
C THR A 224 5.00 -0.40 -17.78
N GLY A 225 4.74 -1.61 -18.31
CA GLY A 225 3.38 -2.11 -18.53
C GLY A 225 2.82 -2.75 -17.27
N ASP A 226 2.70 -1.99 -16.19
CA ASP A 226 2.38 -2.48 -14.85
C ASP A 226 0.89 -2.82 -14.70
N PHE A 227 0.49 -3.96 -15.24
CA PHE A 227 -0.88 -4.46 -15.12
C PHE A 227 -0.96 -5.98 -14.96
N SER A 228 -2.06 -6.44 -14.36
CA SER A 228 -2.47 -7.85 -14.35
C SER A 228 -4.01 -7.93 -14.29
N LEU A 229 -4.55 -9.07 -14.70
CA LEU A 229 -5.97 -9.33 -14.85
C LEU A 229 -6.38 -10.49 -13.94
N PHE A 230 -7.48 -10.28 -13.23
CA PHE A 230 -8.13 -11.27 -12.38
C PHE A 230 -9.62 -11.31 -12.68
N ARG A 231 -10.34 -12.33 -12.22
CA ARG A 231 -11.79 -12.42 -12.34
C ARG A 231 -12.41 -12.81 -11.02
N ILE A 232 -13.52 -12.16 -10.70
CA ILE A 232 -14.32 -12.47 -9.52
C ILE A 232 -15.29 -13.59 -9.87
N TYR A 233 -15.28 -14.65 -9.07
CA TYR A 233 -16.24 -15.75 -9.14
C TYR A 233 -17.18 -15.72 -7.93
N ALA A 234 -18.40 -16.17 -8.17
CA ALA A 234 -19.48 -16.19 -7.19
C ALA A 234 -20.30 -17.47 -7.30
N ASP A 235 -21.20 -17.70 -6.35
CA ASP A 235 -22.20 -18.75 -6.50
C ASP A 235 -23.19 -18.42 -7.64
N LYS A 236 -24.10 -19.36 -7.94
CA LYS A 236 -25.09 -19.21 -9.02
C LYS A 236 -26.07 -18.04 -8.82
N ASN A 237 -26.16 -17.49 -7.61
CA ASN A 237 -27.00 -16.36 -7.27
C ASN A 237 -26.20 -15.04 -7.24
N GLY A 238 -24.93 -15.06 -7.65
CA GLY A 238 -24.03 -13.92 -7.59
C GLY A 238 -23.59 -13.56 -6.17
N GLN A 239 -23.74 -14.45 -5.19
CA GLN A 239 -23.30 -14.22 -3.82
C GLN A 239 -21.83 -14.63 -3.64
N PRO A 240 -21.08 -13.94 -2.76
CA PRO A 240 -19.73 -14.36 -2.41
C PRO A 240 -19.66 -15.79 -1.91
N ALA A 241 -18.72 -16.55 -2.47
CA ALA A 241 -18.46 -17.94 -2.11
C ALA A 241 -16.94 -18.16 -1.99
N GLU A 242 -16.58 -19.15 -1.17
CA GLU A 242 -15.25 -19.76 -1.26
C GLU A 242 -15.07 -20.44 -2.62
N TYR A 243 -13.82 -20.71 -2.99
CA TYR A 243 -13.51 -21.40 -4.25
C TYR A 243 -14.30 -22.70 -4.40
N SER A 244 -14.99 -22.82 -5.53
CA SER A 244 -15.62 -24.04 -6.02
C SER A 244 -15.48 -24.11 -7.53
N LYS A 245 -15.36 -25.33 -8.07
CA LYS A 245 -15.38 -25.56 -9.52
C LYS A 245 -16.71 -25.16 -10.16
N ASP A 246 -17.78 -25.14 -9.38
CA ASP A 246 -19.14 -24.80 -9.85
C ASP A 246 -19.46 -23.30 -9.77
N ASN A 247 -18.55 -22.50 -9.18
CA ASN A 247 -18.71 -21.04 -9.17
C ASN A 247 -18.63 -20.49 -10.60
N VAL A 248 -19.36 -19.41 -10.85
CA VAL A 248 -19.44 -18.75 -12.15
C VAL A 248 -18.87 -17.33 -12.08
N PRO A 249 -18.40 -16.76 -13.20
CA PRO A 249 -18.04 -15.35 -13.27
C PRO A 249 -19.13 -14.45 -12.70
N LEU A 250 -18.76 -13.53 -11.81
CA LEU A 250 -19.70 -12.60 -11.19
C LEU A 250 -20.26 -11.66 -12.26
N GLN A 251 -21.58 -11.64 -12.40
CA GLN A 251 -22.28 -10.60 -13.16
C GLN A 251 -22.33 -9.33 -12.30
N VAL A 252 -21.58 -8.30 -12.71
CA VAL A 252 -21.42 -7.07 -11.91
C VAL A 252 -22.53 -6.07 -12.18
N LYS A 253 -22.76 -5.17 -11.22
CA LYS A 253 -23.74 -4.07 -11.35
C LYS A 253 -23.25 -2.95 -12.28
N LYS A 254 -21.93 -2.76 -12.35
CA LYS A 254 -21.24 -1.73 -13.10
C LYS A 254 -19.85 -2.22 -13.46
N HIS A 255 -19.43 -1.92 -14.69
CA HIS A 255 -18.05 -1.99 -15.14
C HIS A 255 -17.70 -0.70 -15.88
N LEU A 256 -16.41 -0.48 -16.10
CA LEU A 256 -15.87 0.72 -16.72
C LEU A 256 -15.87 0.60 -18.24
N THR A 257 -16.30 1.66 -18.90
CA THR A 257 -16.07 1.88 -20.33
C THR A 257 -14.65 2.38 -20.54
N ILE A 258 -13.95 1.83 -21.53
CA ILE A 258 -12.55 2.13 -21.84
C ILE A 258 -12.47 3.06 -23.03
N SER A 259 -11.66 4.13 -22.95
CA SER A 259 -11.44 5.06 -24.05
C SER A 259 -10.10 4.81 -24.73
N LEU A 260 -10.11 4.72 -26.07
CA LEU A 260 -8.91 4.68 -26.93
C LEU A 260 -8.53 6.06 -27.50
N ALA A 261 -9.27 7.13 -27.17
CA ALA A 261 -9.03 8.48 -27.68
C ALA A 261 -7.64 9.05 -27.28
N GLY A 262 -6.98 8.43 -26.30
CA GLY A 262 -5.70 8.86 -25.77
C GLY A 262 -5.82 10.06 -24.84
N VAL A 263 -4.68 10.67 -24.54
CA VAL A 263 -4.56 11.81 -23.62
C VAL A 263 -3.69 12.92 -24.19
N LYS A 264 -4.02 14.16 -23.84
CA LYS A 264 -3.31 15.38 -24.22
C LYS A 264 -2.97 16.19 -22.96
N GLU A 265 -1.95 17.02 -23.06
CA GLU A 265 -1.62 17.96 -21.99
C GLU A 265 -2.83 18.86 -21.68
N GLY A 266 -3.14 19.00 -20.39
CA GLY A 266 -4.28 19.77 -19.88
C GLY A 266 -5.58 18.99 -19.77
N ASP A 267 -5.68 17.75 -20.28
CA ASP A 267 -6.89 16.94 -20.14
C ASP A 267 -7.21 16.72 -18.66
N PHE A 268 -8.48 16.91 -18.30
CA PHE A 268 -8.98 16.64 -16.96
C PHE A 268 -8.93 15.14 -16.65
N THR A 269 -8.51 14.84 -15.43
CA THR A 269 -8.48 13.47 -14.91
C THR A 269 -8.96 13.42 -13.47
N PHE A 270 -9.57 12.29 -13.09
CA PHE A 270 -9.78 11.94 -11.70
C PHE A 270 -9.48 10.48 -11.45
N VAL A 271 -9.16 10.16 -10.20
CA VAL A 271 -8.73 8.84 -9.76
C VAL A 271 -9.51 8.48 -8.51
N MET A 272 -10.04 7.25 -8.48
CA MET A 272 -10.66 6.68 -7.28
C MET A 272 -9.85 5.47 -6.82
N GLY A 273 -9.63 5.34 -5.52
CA GLY A 273 -8.91 4.18 -4.99
C GLY A 273 -8.79 4.16 -3.48
N PHE A 274 -7.93 3.28 -2.98
CA PHE A 274 -7.77 2.99 -1.55
C PHE A 274 -6.42 3.45 -1.01
N PRO A 275 -6.13 4.77 -0.98
CA PRO A 275 -4.88 5.28 -0.43
C PRO A 275 -4.65 4.75 0.98
N GLY A 276 -3.48 4.18 1.20
CA GLY A 276 -3.11 3.46 2.40
C GLY A 276 -2.95 4.39 3.59
N ARG A 277 -1.86 5.15 3.64
CA ARG A 277 -1.56 6.09 4.72
C ARG A 277 -0.77 7.28 4.23
N ASN A 278 -1.08 8.44 4.78
CA ASN A 278 -0.27 9.65 4.76
C ASN A 278 -0.40 10.33 6.14
N TRP A 279 0.33 11.43 6.34
CA TRP A 279 0.51 12.10 7.63
C TRP A 279 0.60 13.62 7.43
N ARG A 280 -0.42 14.21 6.80
CA ARG A 280 -0.46 15.63 6.41
C ARG A 280 -0.49 16.57 7.60
N TYR A 281 -1.03 16.10 8.72
CA TYR A 281 -1.21 16.89 9.94
C TYR A 281 -0.06 16.79 10.95
N MET A 282 1.02 16.06 10.64
CA MET A 282 2.21 16.00 11.49
C MET A 282 2.83 17.38 11.73
N ILE A 283 3.32 17.61 12.94
CA ILE A 283 4.23 18.72 13.27
C ILE A 283 5.66 18.41 12.83
N SER A 284 6.51 19.44 12.76
CA SER A 284 7.92 19.39 12.40
C SER A 284 8.69 18.34 13.18
N ASP A 285 8.44 18.23 14.49
CA ASP A 285 9.12 17.28 15.37
C ASP A 285 8.78 15.82 15.01
N GLU A 286 7.52 15.53 14.65
CA GLU A 286 7.09 14.20 14.22
C GLU A 286 7.69 13.84 12.85
N VAL A 287 7.75 14.81 11.93
CA VAL A 287 8.42 14.62 10.63
C VAL A 287 9.90 14.28 10.84
N LYS A 288 10.58 15.02 11.73
CA LYS A 288 11.99 14.79 12.07
C LYS A 288 12.20 13.41 12.73
N GLU A 289 11.37 13.04 13.71
CA GLU A 289 11.42 11.71 14.33
C GLU A 289 11.30 10.61 13.27
N ARG A 290 10.33 10.71 12.34
CA ARG A 290 10.17 9.74 11.27
C ARG A 290 11.42 9.63 10.39
N MET A 291 12.00 10.77 10.00
CA MET A 291 13.21 10.81 9.18
C MET A 291 14.37 10.07 9.86
N GLN A 292 14.54 10.28 11.17
CA GLN A 292 15.66 9.80 11.97
C GLN A 292 15.47 8.37 12.53
N THR A 293 14.24 7.86 12.56
CA THR A 293 13.92 6.53 13.09
C THR A 293 13.44 5.58 11.98
N THR A 294 12.19 5.71 11.56
CA THR A 294 11.51 4.80 10.64
C THR A 294 12.16 4.79 9.26
N ASN A 295 12.35 5.96 8.65
CA ASN A 295 12.93 6.05 7.31
C ASN A 295 14.42 5.66 7.34
N PHE A 296 15.14 6.09 8.38
CA PHE A 296 16.55 5.71 8.58
C PHE A 296 16.74 4.19 8.66
N MET A 297 15.98 3.50 9.52
CA MET A 297 16.06 2.05 9.65
C MET A 297 15.64 1.33 8.38
N ARG A 298 14.55 1.77 7.73
CA ARG A 298 14.11 1.20 6.45
C ARG A 298 15.16 1.33 5.35
N HIS A 299 15.85 2.47 5.28
CA HIS A 299 16.94 2.66 4.33
C HIS A 299 18.06 1.65 4.62
N HIS A 300 18.71 1.76 5.78
CA HIS A 300 19.99 1.08 5.97
C HIS A 300 19.86 -0.41 6.29
N VAL A 301 18.81 -0.84 6.99
CA VAL A 301 18.61 -2.26 7.31
C VAL A 301 18.19 -3.04 6.06
N ARG A 302 17.28 -2.48 5.25
CA ARG A 302 16.83 -3.15 4.03
C ARG A 302 17.93 -3.18 2.97
N GLU A 303 18.75 -2.14 2.84
CA GLU A 303 19.92 -2.16 1.97
C GLU A 303 20.80 -3.39 2.25
N ALA A 304 21.17 -3.60 3.52
CA ALA A 304 21.99 -4.74 3.93
C ALA A 304 21.30 -6.10 3.66
N ARG A 305 19.99 -6.20 3.90
CA ARG A 305 19.21 -7.44 3.65
C ARG A 305 19.15 -7.77 2.17
N GLN A 306 18.86 -6.77 1.35
CA GLN A 306 18.59 -6.93 -0.07
C GLN A 306 19.84 -7.33 -0.84
N ALA A 307 21.01 -6.80 -0.46
CA ALA A 307 22.28 -7.22 -1.04
C ALA A 307 22.48 -8.75 -0.92
N VAL A 308 22.21 -9.31 0.27
CA VAL A 308 22.31 -10.76 0.50
C VAL A 308 21.26 -11.54 -0.28
N LEU A 309 20.00 -11.09 -0.24
CA LEU A 309 18.92 -11.78 -0.96
C LEU A 309 19.13 -11.77 -2.48
N MET A 310 19.51 -10.62 -3.06
CA MET A 310 19.74 -10.50 -4.50
C MET A 310 20.87 -11.42 -4.96
N ASP A 311 22.00 -11.44 -4.25
CA ASP A 311 23.12 -12.35 -4.55
C ASP A 311 22.67 -13.83 -4.61
N GLN A 312 21.77 -14.26 -3.73
CA GLN A 312 21.25 -15.62 -3.73
C GLN A 312 20.18 -15.84 -4.81
N MET A 313 19.30 -14.87 -5.04
CA MET A 313 18.26 -14.94 -6.08
C MET A 313 18.86 -15.02 -7.48
N LEU A 314 20.00 -14.38 -7.74
CA LEU A 314 20.70 -14.46 -9.02
C LEU A 314 21.35 -15.83 -9.28
N LYS A 315 21.58 -16.63 -8.24
CA LYS A 315 22.26 -17.94 -8.34
C LYS A 315 21.30 -19.10 -8.58
N ASP A 316 20.06 -19.00 -8.12
CA ASP A 316 19.09 -20.09 -8.17
C ASP A 316 17.67 -19.58 -8.52
N PRO A 317 17.08 -20.02 -9.65
CA PRO A 317 15.72 -19.66 -10.03
C PRO A 317 14.66 -20.01 -8.99
N ALA A 318 14.81 -21.11 -8.25
CA ALA A 318 13.84 -21.50 -7.22
C ALA A 318 13.88 -20.52 -6.03
N VAL A 319 15.08 -20.05 -5.66
CA VAL A 319 15.27 -18.98 -4.66
C VAL A 319 14.66 -17.67 -5.17
N ARG A 320 14.96 -17.28 -6.41
CA ARG A 320 14.38 -16.08 -7.05
C ARG A 320 12.85 -16.11 -6.98
N ILE A 321 12.22 -17.21 -7.38
CA ILE A 321 10.76 -17.36 -7.38
C ILE A 321 10.21 -17.25 -5.95
N HIS A 322 10.83 -17.91 -4.98
CA HIS A 322 10.35 -17.87 -3.59
C HIS A 322 10.46 -16.48 -2.96
N TYR A 323 11.56 -15.77 -3.19
CA TYR A 323 11.80 -14.46 -2.56
C TYR A 323 11.33 -13.27 -3.41
N ALA A 324 10.92 -13.47 -4.67
CA ALA A 324 10.54 -12.41 -5.60
C ALA A 324 9.60 -11.35 -4.97
N SER A 325 8.47 -11.78 -4.41
CA SER A 325 7.47 -10.88 -3.84
C SER A 325 7.98 -10.16 -2.57
N LYS A 326 8.69 -10.89 -1.71
CA LYS A 326 9.28 -10.33 -0.48
C LYS A 326 10.38 -9.30 -0.78
N TYR A 327 11.23 -9.59 -1.76
CA TYR A 327 12.28 -8.68 -2.22
C TYR A 327 11.66 -7.42 -2.82
N ALA A 328 10.70 -7.54 -3.75
CA ALA A 328 10.06 -6.38 -4.38
C ALA A 328 9.35 -5.46 -3.37
N SER A 329 8.64 -6.05 -2.39
CA SER A 329 8.00 -5.27 -1.31
C SER A 329 9.04 -4.56 -0.42
N SER A 330 10.18 -5.21 -0.15
CA SER A 330 11.30 -4.61 0.57
C SER A 330 11.89 -3.42 -0.20
N ALA A 331 12.20 -3.62 -1.49
CA ALA A 331 12.85 -2.66 -2.37
C ALA A 331 12.01 -1.42 -2.58
N ASN A 332 10.70 -1.62 -2.71
CA ASN A 332 9.75 -0.53 -2.89
C ASN A 332 9.83 0.49 -1.76
N TYR A 333 9.71 0.04 -0.51
CA TYR A 333 9.74 0.94 0.65
C TYR A 333 11.15 1.36 1.07
N TRP A 334 12.18 0.62 0.67
CA TRP A 334 13.58 1.04 0.79
C TRP A 334 13.83 2.31 -0.03
N LYS A 335 13.50 2.29 -1.33
CA LYS A 335 13.67 3.45 -2.22
C LYS A 335 12.75 4.61 -1.85
N ASN A 336 11.52 4.31 -1.39
CA ASN A 336 10.60 5.32 -0.87
C ASN A 336 11.20 6.08 0.35
N ALA A 337 11.82 5.37 1.30
CA ALA A 337 12.39 6.00 2.49
C ALA A 337 13.56 6.94 2.14
N ILE A 338 14.40 6.55 1.16
CA ILE A 338 15.50 7.38 0.64
C ILE A 338 14.93 8.65 0.02
N GLY A 339 14.09 8.52 -1.00
CA GLY A 339 13.58 9.68 -1.74
C GLY A 339 12.66 10.57 -0.91
N MET A 340 11.91 10.02 0.05
CA MET A 340 11.16 10.82 1.02
C MET A 340 12.10 11.68 1.86
N ASN A 341 13.14 11.12 2.48
CA ASN A 341 14.08 11.89 3.30
C ASN A 341 14.82 12.97 2.49
N GLU A 342 15.33 12.62 1.31
CA GLU A 342 15.99 13.58 0.41
C GLU A 342 15.04 14.71 0.00
N GLY A 343 13.81 14.37 -0.39
CA GLY A 343 12.79 15.33 -0.77
C GLY A 343 12.41 16.26 0.38
N LEU A 344 12.25 15.75 1.60
CA LEU A 344 11.92 16.54 2.79
C LEU A 344 12.99 17.61 3.08
N VAL A 345 14.27 17.26 2.92
CA VAL A 345 15.40 18.18 3.05
C VAL A 345 15.41 19.20 1.90
N ARG A 346 15.39 18.72 0.65
CA ARG A 346 15.44 19.58 -0.55
C ARG A 346 14.33 20.62 -0.57
N LEU A 347 13.12 20.23 -0.17
CA LEU A 347 11.93 21.07 -0.20
C LEU A 347 11.71 21.89 1.09
N LYS A 348 12.66 21.83 2.06
CA LYS A 348 12.56 22.54 3.35
C LYS A 348 11.20 22.31 4.03
N VAL A 349 10.78 21.04 4.10
CA VAL A 349 9.44 20.71 4.61
C VAL A 349 9.31 21.02 6.10
N LEU A 350 10.38 20.84 6.88
CA LEU A 350 10.40 21.21 8.30
C LEU A 350 10.10 22.71 8.49
N ASP A 351 10.80 23.60 7.78
CA ASP A 351 10.53 25.05 7.81
C ASP A 351 9.08 25.40 7.45
N THR A 352 8.49 24.65 6.51
CA THR A 352 7.10 24.85 6.09
C THR A 352 6.13 24.42 7.21
N LYS A 353 6.38 23.28 7.87
CA LYS A 353 5.59 22.80 9.00
C LYS A 353 5.68 23.75 10.19
N GLU A 354 6.88 24.24 10.51
CA GLU A 354 7.09 25.22 11.59
C GLU A 354 6.29 26.51 11.37
N LYS A 355 6.23 27.01 10.12
CA LYS A 355 5.40 28.18 9.77
C LYS A 355 3.91 27.90 9.93
N GLN A 356 3.44 26.73 9.48
CA GLN A 356 2.03 26.33 9.65
C GLN A 356 1.65 26.17 11.12
N GLN A 357 2.56 25.62 11.93
CA GLN A 357 2.40 25.52 13.37
C GLN A 357 2.25 26.90 13.99
N GLU A 358 3.15 27.82 13.69
CA GLU A 358 3.10 29.18 14.27
C GLU A 358 1.82 29.92 13.85
N GLN A 359 1.35 29.73 12.61
CA GLN A 359 0.06 30.27 12.17
C GLN A 359 -1.11 29.79 13.04
N LEU A 360 -1.18 28.48 13.33
CA LEU A 360 -2.22 27.93 14.19
C LEU A 360 -2.10 28.42 15.63
N LEU A 361 -0.87 28.46 16.17
CA LEU A 361 -0.64 28.95 17.53
C LEU A 361 -0.99 30.43 17.67
N ALA A 362 -0.65 31.27 16.68
CA ALA A 362 -1.05 32.67 16.63
C ALA A 362 -2.57 32.84 16.60
N MET A 363 -3.26 32.06 15.77
CA MET A 363 -4.72 32.05 15.71
C MET A 363 -5.34 31.67 17.06
N GLY A 364 -4.76 30.69 17.77
CA GLY A 364 -5.18 30.33 19.13
C GLY A 364 -5.04 31.50 20.10
N ARG A 365 -3.88 32.17 20.11
CA ARG A 365 -3.63 33.35 20.96
C ARG A 365 -4.59 34.50 20.67
N GLU A 366 -4.88 34.79 19.41
CA GLU A 366 -5.84 35.83 19.01
C GLU A 366 -7.27 35.54 19.48
N LYS A 367 -7.66 34.26 19.49
CA LYS A 367 -8.97 33.80 19.96
C LYS A 367 -9.05 33.58 21.47
N GLY A 368 -7.93 33.72 22.19
CA GLY A 368 -7.85 33.37 23.61
C GLY A 368 -8.01 31.87 23.87
N ASP A 369 -7.71 31.02 22.89
CA ASP A 369 -7.75 29.56 22.98
C ASP A 369 -6.33 29.00 23.17
N ASP A 370 -6.05 28.48 24.37
CA ASP A 370 -4.75 27.88 24.70
C ASP A 370 -4.67 26.38 24.38
N SER A 371 -5.75 25.78 23.86
CA SER A 371 -5.82 24.34 23.61
C SER A 371 -4.83 23.89 22.51
N TYR A 372 -4.65 24.68 21.47
CA TYR A 372 -3.69 24.38 20.40
C TYR A 372 -2.24 24.44 20.90
N GLN A 373 -1.92 25.40 21.78
CA GLN A 373 -0.60 25.52 22.40
C GLN A 373 -0.30 24.30 23.27
N LYS A 374 -1.24 23.91 24.14
CA LYS A 374 -1.12 22.71 24.98
C LYS A 374 -0.94 21.45 24.15
N ALA A 375 -1.73 21.28 23.09
CA ALA A 375 -1.62 20.14 22.20
C ALA A 375 -0.25 20.07 21.51
N PHE A 376 0.24 21.21 20.99
CA PHE A 376 1.55 21.30 20.37
C PHE A 376 2.69 20.94 21.33
N ASP A 377 2.69 21.54 22.53
CA ASP A 377 3.74 21.30 23.53
C ASP A 377 3.72 19.86 24.03
N GLU A 378 2.54 19.25 24.19
CA GLU A 378 2.39 17.84 24.56
C GLU A 378 2.94 16.93 23.46
N ILE A 379 2.55 17.12 22.19
CA ILE A 379 3.06 16.30 21.07
C ILE A 379 4.58 16.39 20.99
N ARG A 380 5.15 17.60 21.06
CA ARG A 380 6.60 17.81 21.02
C ARG A 380 7.31 17.10 22.17
N SER A 381 6.78 17.20 23.38
CA SER A 381 7.32 16.53 24.57
C SER A 381 7.32 15.00 24.40
N ILE A 382 6.21 14.44 23.90
CA ILE A 382 6.05 13.01 23.65
C ILE A 382 7.05 12.50 22.62
N VAL A 383 7.17 13.21 21.49
CA VAL A 383 8.12 12.87 20.42
C VAL A 383 9.56 12.86 20.94
N ALA A 384 9.95 13.89 21.70
CA ALA A 384 11.28 13.96 22.29
C ALA A 384 11.55 12.80 23.28
N HIS A 385 10.56 12.42 24.08
CA HIS A 385 10.71 11.34 25.06
C HIS A 385 10.77 9.95 24.42
N ARG A 386 9.96 9.69 23.39
CA ARG A 386 9.82 8.35 22.79
C ARG A 386 10.86 8.02 21.73
N HIS A 387 11.62 9.02 21.26
CA HIS A 387 12.54 8.91 20.12
C HIS A 387 13.45 7.68 20.18
N ASP A 388 14.17 7.48 21.28
CA ASP A 388 15.16 6.39 21.40
C ASP A 388 14.49 5.01 21.43
N ALA A 389 13.35 4.90 22.14
CA ALA A 389 12.57 3.68 22.15
C ALA A 389 11.96 3.37 20.77
N MET A 390 11.54 4.39 20.02
CA MET A 390 11.09 4.25 18.64
C MET A 390 12.23 3.79 17.73
N TYR A 391 13.41 4.42 17.82
CA TYR A 391 14.60 4.03 17.06
C TYR A 391 14.96 2.54 17.29
N HIS A 392 15.03 2.13 18.56
CA HIS A 392 15.34 0.74 18.93
C HIS A 392 14.24 -0.23 18.48
N GLN A 393 12.97 0.16 18.61
CA GLN A 393 11.85 -0.65 18.11
C GLN A 393 11.95 -0.84 16.59
N GLN A 394 12.22 0.21 15.82
CA GLN A 394 12.39 0.13 14.37
C GLN A 394 13.57 -0.76 13.98
N ALA A 395 14.70 -0.71 14.72
CA ALA A 395 15.82 -1.62 14.50
C ALA A 395 15.43 -3.09 14.71
N ILE A 396 14.71 -3.41 15.80
CA ILE A 396 14.21 -4.78 16.06
C ILE A 396 13.24 -5.20 14.96
N SER A 397 12.27 -4.34 14.62
CA SER A 397 11.23 -4.64 13.64
C SER A 397 11.79 -4.86 12.23
N GLU A 398 12.65 -3.97 11.74
CA GLU A 398 13.22 -4.09 10.39
C GLU A 398 14.24 -5.24 10.31
N ALA A 399 15.16 -5.36 11.29
CA ALA A 399 16.25 -6.33 11.21
C ALA A 399 15.88 -7.74 11.69
N LEU A 400 15.03 -7.87 12.71
CA LEU A 400 14.82 -9.15 13.39
C LEU A 400 13.40 -9.73 13.23
N VAL A 401 12.40 -8.88 12.91
CA VAL A 401 11.02 -9.32 12.71
C VAL A 401 10.68 -9.46 11.22
N THR A 402 10.86 -8.40 10.44
CA THR A 402 10.49 -8.36 9.02
C THR A 402 11.52 -9.07 8.15
N ALA A 403 12.81 -8.99 8.50
CA ALA A 403 13.86 -9.55 7.66
C ALA A 403 14.06 -11.07 7.79
N LEU A 404 13.72 -11.66 8.95
CA LEU A 404 14.05 -13.05 9.29
C LEU A 404 12.82 -13.96 9.20
N ASP A 405 12.62 -14.62 8.05
CA ASP A 405 11.48 -15.54 7.90
C ASP A 405 11.63 -16.78 8.79
N PHE A 406 12.87 -17.25 9.00
CA PHE A 406 13.13 -18.36 9.92
C PHE A 406 12.76 -18.06 11.39
N MET A 407 12.53 -16.79 11.77
CA MET A 407 12.06 -16.41 13.11
C MET A 407 10.53 -16.35 13.26
N LYS A 408 9.79 -16.76 12.22
CA LYS A 408 8.34 -17.01 12.26
C LYS A 408 8.00 -18.42 12.77
N ILE A 409 8.82 -18.94 13.69
CA ILE A 409 8.57 -20.22 14.36
C ILE A 409 7.22 -20.22 15.09
N PRO A 410 6.52 -21.37 15.15
CA PRO A 410 5.26 -21.48 15.89
C PRO A 410 5.47 -21.32 17.40
N SER A 411 4.41 -20.88 18.11
CA SER A 411 4.49 -20.73 19.56
C SER A 411 4.57 -22.10 20.24
N THR A 412 5.47 -22.21 21.22
CA THR A 412 5.61 -23.41 22.05
C THR A 412 4.94 -23.27 23.42
N ASP A 413 4.24 -22.16 23.69
CA ASP A 413 3.71 -21.85 25.02
C ASP A 413 2.65 -22.84 25.48
N GLY A 414 1.79 -23.30 24.57
CA GLY A 414 0.76 -24.30 24.85
C GLY A 414 1.38 -25.62 25.30
N LEU A 415 2.33 -26.13 24.51
CA LEU A 415 3.06 -27.36 24.83
C LEU A 415 3.87 -27.22 26.13
N LYS A 416 4.52 -26.08 26.35
CA LYS A 416 5.25 -25.79 27.59
C LYS A 416 4.33 -25.89 28.82
N LYS A 417 3.19 -25.20 28.82
CA LYS A 417 2.20 -25.26 29.91
C LYS A 417 1.65 -26.67 30.12
N ALA A 418 1.44 -27.42 29.05
CA ALA A 418 0.97 -28.81 29.13
C ALA A 418 2.01 -29.72 29.79
N LEU A 419 3.30 -29.55 29.46
CA LEU A 419 4.42 -30.28 30.06
C LEU A 419 4.64 -29.90 31.53
N GLU A 420 4.54 -28.62 31.88
CA GLU A 420 4.63 -28.12 33.28
C GLU A 420 3.51 -28.72 34.14
N SER A 421 2.28 -28.77 33.61
CA SER A 421 1.13 -29.36 34.31
C SER A 421 1.08 -30.89 34.25
N LYS A 422 2.02 -31.54 33.54
CA LYS A 422 2.09 -33.01 33.35
C LYS A 422 0.79 -33.64 32.85
N ASN A 423 -0.03 -32.89 32.11
CA ASN A 423 -1.32 -33.35 31.62
C ASN A 423 -1.15 -34.08 30.28
N ALA A 424 -1.22 -35.41 30.29
CA ALA A 424 -0.97 -36.24 29.11
C ALA A 424 -1.89 -35.91 27.91
N THR A 425 -3.17 -35.63 28.16
CA THR A 425 -4.13 -35.26 27.11
C THR A 425 -3.75 -33.94 26.45
N LYS A 426 -3.51 -32.90 27.27
CA LYS A 426 -3.10 -31.58 26.77
C LYS A 426 -1.74 -31.63 26.07
N ILE A 427 -0.80 -32.44 26.57
CA ILE A 427 0.49 -32.64 25.92
C ILE A 427 0.27 -33.18 24.51
N LYS A 428 -0.60 -34.19 24.33
CA LYS A 428 -0.93 -34.75 23.02
C LYS A 428 -1.57 -33.71 22.10
N GLU A 429 -2.59 -33.00 22.58
CA GLU A 429 -3.29 -31.97 21.81
C GLU A 429 -2.35 -30.85 21.32
N GLU A 430 -1.55 -30.28 22.23
CA GLU A 430 -0.60 -29.22 21.90
C GLU A 430 0.56 -29.74 21.03
N THR A 431 0.95 -31.00 21.18
CA THR A 431 1.92 -31.67 20.30
C THR A 431 1.40 -31.78 18.88
N ASP A 432 0.16 -32.24 18.70
CA ASP A 432 -0.43 -32.42 17.36
C ASP A 432 -0.70 -31.07 16.68
N LYS A 433 -1.12 -30.06 17.46
CA LYS A 433 -1.21 -28.67 16.99
C LYS A 433 0.16 -28.15 16.53
N LEU A 434 1.20 -28.33 17.35
CA LEU A 434 2.54 -27.85 17.02
C LEU A 434 3.12 -28.54 15.77
N LYS A 435 2.81 -29.82 15.53
CA LYS A 435 3.18 -30.50 14.27
C LYS A 435 2.56 -29.81 13.05
N ALA A 436 1.27 -29.55 13.10
CA ALA A 436 0.56 -28.89 11.99
C ALA A 436 1.09 -27.47 11.72
N GLU A 437 1.44 -26.73 12.77
CA GLU A 437 2.04 -25.40 12.63
C GLU A 437 3.50 -25.46 12.15
N ALA A 438 4.29 -26.45 12.61
CA ALA A 438 5.66 -26.66 12.17
C ALA A 438 5.75 -27.05 10.69
N ASP A 439 4.83 -27.88 10.18
CA ASP A 439 4.79 -28.22 8.75
C ASP A 439 4.53 -26.97 7.89
N LYS A 440 3.65 -26.06 8.33
CA LYS A 440 3.44 -24.76 7.66
C LYS A 440 4.69 -23.89 7.72
N TYR A 441 5.35 -23.85 8.87
CA TYR A 441 6.61 -23.11 9.04
C TYR A 441 7.68 -23.62 8.08
N PHE A 442 7.99 -24.91 8.05
CA PHE A 442 9.03 -25.46 7.17
C PHE A 442 8.70 -25.26 5.69
N ALA A 443 7.42 -25.34 5.30
CA ALA A 443 6.99 -25.00 3.94
C ALA A 443 7.21 -23.51 3.59
N SER A 444 7.21 -22.62 4.59
CA SER A 444 7.44 -21.18 4.40
C SER A 444 8.93 -20.78 4.35
N VAL A 445 9.84 -21.66 4.77
CA VAL A 445 11.31 -21.47 4.73
C VAL A 445 12.03 -22.60 3.99
N PRO A 446 11.72 -22.84 2.70
CA PRO A 446 12.30 -23.95 1.93
C PRO A 446 13.80 -23.80 1.66
N PHE A 447 14.39 -22.61 1.84
CA PHE A 447 15.80 -22.31 1.60
C PHE A 447 16.53 -21.92 2.90
N PRO A 448 16.75 -22.86 3.84
CA PRO A 448 17.33 -22.56 5.15
C PRO A 448 18.74 -21.95 5.08
N GLU A 449 19.51 -22.24 4.04
CA GLU A 449 20.83 -21.66 3.83
C GLU A 449 20.76 -20.16 3.50
N VAL A 450 19.79 -19.74 2.69
CA VAL A 450 19.54 -18.32 2.40
C VAL A 450 19.12 -17.61 3.70
N GLU A 451 18.22 -18.20 4.47
CA GLU A 451 17.80 -17.67 5.78
C GLU A 451 18.97 -17.58 6.77
N ARG A 452 19.92 -18.53 6.73
CA ARG A 452 21.12 -18.50 7.56
C ARG A 452 22.02 -17.32 7.21
N LEU A 453 22.26 -17.06 5.92
CA LEU A 453 23.06 -15.94 5.45
C LEU A 453 22.40 -14.59 5.80
N VAL A 454 21.09 -14.47 5.57
CA VAL A 454 20.31 -13.29 5.97
C VAL A 454 20.35 -13.10 7.49
N GLY A 455 20.18 -14.17 8.26
CA GLY A 455 20.23 -14.17 9.71
C GLY A 455 21.55 -13.63 10.27
N LYS A 456 22.69 -14.06 9.69
CA LYS A 456 24.01 -13.54 10.03
C LYS A 456 24.10 -12.04 9.78
N LYS A 457 23.74 -11.61 8.56
CA LYS A 457 23.85 -10.19 8.18
C LYS A 457 22.95 -9.30 9.02
N MET A 458 21.72 -9.73 9.30
CA MET A 458 20.76 -8.93 10.06
C MET A 458 21.08 -8.85 11.54
N LEU A 459 21.60 -9.92 12.15
CA LEU A 459 22.05 -9.88 13.54
C LEU A 459 23.27 -8.97 13.71
N GLU A 460 24.20 -8.99 12.75
CA GLU A 460 25.31 -8.02 12.67
C GLU A 460 24.79 -6.59 12.51
N THR A 461 23.89 -6.37 11.55
CA THR A 461 23.32 -5.05 11.24
C THR A 461 22.60 -4.46 12.46
N TYR A 462 21.77 -5.24 13.14
CA TYR A 462 21.10 -4.84 14.38
C TYR A 462 22.11 -4.41 15.46
N ALA A 463 23.16 -5.22 15.68
CA ALA A 463 24.18 -4.92 16.67
C ALA A 463 24.98 -3.66 16.35
N GLY A 464 25.14 -3.32 15.05
CA GLY A 464 25.81 -2.11 14.61
C GLY A 464 25.02 -0.82 14.89
N TYR A 465 23.68 -0.90 14.97
CA TYR A 465 22.83 0.26 15.22
C TYR A 465 22.44 0.46 16.68
N ILE A 466 22.56 -0.57 17.52
CA ILE A 466 22.13 -0.54 18.92
C ILE A 466 23.34 -0.68 19.85
N PRO A 467 23.57 0.28 20.77
CA PRO A 467 24.61 0.18 21.79
C PRO A 467 24.57 -1.13 22.57
N GLU A 468 25.73 -1.69 22.92
CA GLU A 468 25.85 -3.03 23.53
C GLU A 468 25.00 -3.18 24.80
N ASP A 469 24.89 -2.13 25.62
CA ASP A 469 24.10 -2.11 26.86
C ASP A 469 22.58 -2.05 26.63
N GLN A 470 22.15 -1.71 25.41
CA GLN A 470 20.74 -1.62 25.00
C GLN A 470 20.28 -2.80 24.13
N GLN A 471 21.20 -3.66 23.69
CA GLN A 471 20.86 -4.80 22.85
C GLN A 471 19.91 -5.78 23.55
N ILE A 472 19.05 -6.44 22.76
CA ILE A 472 18.09 -7.43 23.28
C ILE A 472 18.80 -8.61 23.98
N GLY A 473 18.07 -9.32 24.83
CA GLY A 473 18.64 -10.32 25.75
C GLY A 473 19.47 -11.44 25.11
N ILE A 474 19.28 -11.73 23.81
CA ILE A 474 20.03 -12.77 23.11
C ILE A 474 21.54 -12.51 23.10
N PHE A 475 21.98 -11.25 23.13
CA PHE A 475 23.41 -10.90 23.10
C PHE A 475 24.16 -11.40 24.32
N LYS A 476 23.52 -11.45 25.49
CA LYS A 476 24.10 -12.09 26.69
C LYS A 476 24.37 -13.59 26.48
N VAL A 477 23.52 -14.27 25.71
CA VAL A 477 23.71 -15.68 25.34
C VAL A 477 24.85 -15.82 24.33
N ILE A 478 24.90 -14.91 23.34
CA ILE A 478 25.97 -14.87 22.33
C ILE A 478 27.33 -14.65 23.01
N ASP A 479 27.45 -13.72 23.94
CA ASP A 479 28.71 -13.43 24.64
C ASP A 479 29.15 -14.62 25.49
N SER A 480 28.25 -15.17 26.30
CA SER A 480 28.58 -16.24 27.25
C SER A 480 28.77 -17.61 26.61
N ARG A 481 28.00 -17.95 25.57
CA ARG A 481 27.98 -19.30 24.97
C ARG A 481 28.70 -19.38 23.63
N PHE A 482 28.82 -18.25 22.93
CA PHE A 482 29.44 -18.15 21.61
C PHE A 482 30.64 -17.19 21.58
N LYS A 483 31.07 -16.68 22.74
CA LYS A 483 32.23 -15.77 22.88
C LYS A 483 32.10 -14.51 22.00
N GLY A 484 30.88 -13.98 21.89
CA GLY A 484 30.58 -12.80 21.07
C GLY A 484 30.41 -13.09 19.58
N ASN A 485 30.58 -14.35 19.15
CA ASN A 485 30.47 -14.73 17.75
C ASN A 485 28.99 -14.91 17.32
N LYS A 486 28.45 -13.85 16.71
CA LYS A 486 27.08 -13.78 16.15
C LYS A 486 26.84 -14.84 15.08
N ASP A 487 27.83 -15.08 14.22
CA ASP A 487 27.74 -16.07 13.14
C ASP A 487 27.61 -17.48 13.68
N ALA A 488 28.43 -17.82 14.67
CA ALA A 488 28.38 -19.13 15.34
C ALA A 488 27.04 -19.36 16.05
N PHE A 489 26.42 -18.30 16.57
CA PHE A 489 25.07 -18.36 17.14
C PHE A 489 24.02 -18.68 16.08
N ILE A 490 24.01 -17.95 14.95
CA ILE A 490 23.07 -18.23 13.86
C ILE A 490 23.30 -19.64 13.29
N ASP A 491 24.56 -20.06 13.11
CA ASP A 491 24.87 -21.43 12.67
C ASP A 491 24.33 -22.48 13.67
N ALA A 492 24.37 -22.19 14.97
CA ALA A 492 23.80 -23.05 15.99
C ALA A 492 22.27 -23.08 15.99
N CYS A 493 21.58 -21.99 15.63
CA CYS A 493 20.13 -22.00 15.40
C CYS A 493 19.77 -23.05 14.35
N PHE A 494 20.36 -22.99 13.15
CA PHE A 494 20.02 -23.95 12.09
C PHE A 494 20.48 -25.37 12.43
N LYS A 495 21.64 -25.53 13.07
CA LYS A 495 22.21 -26.85 13.35
C LYS A 495 21.54 -27.59 14.51
N TYR A 496 21.19 -26.89 15.59
CA TYR A 496 20.84 -27.53 16.88
C TYR A 496 19.44 -27.22 17.41
N SER A 497 18.77 -26.17 16.90
CA SER A 497 17.43 -25.85 17.36
C SER A 497 16.37 -26.80 16.82
N ILE A 498 15.29 -26.94 17.59
CA ILE A 498 14.06 -27.68 17.28
C ILE A 498 13.55 -27.28 15.89
N PHE A 499 13.47 -25.98 15.62
CA PHE A 499 12.98 -25.46 14.34
C PHE A 499 14.09 -25.24 13.30
N GLY A 500 15.34 -25.60 13.60
CA GLY A 500 16.45 -25.46 12.66
C GLY A 500 16.36 -26.43 11.47
N SER A 501 15.70 -27.57 11.65
CA SER A 501 15.41 -28.53 10.58
C SER A 501 14.22 -29.43 10.92
N LYS A 502 13.60 -30.03 9.90
CA LYS A 502 12.51 -31.01 10.09
C LYS A 502 12.99 -32.24 10.88
N GLU A 503 14.25 -32.61 10.73
CA GLU A 503 14.87 -33.70 11.51
C GLU A 503 14.95 -33.36 13.00
N ASN A 504 15.44 -32.16 13.34
CA ASN A 504 15.52 -31.70 14.73
C ASN A 504 14.12 -31.61 15.37
N PHE A 505 13.15 -31.11 14.61
CA PHE A 505 11.75 -31.03 15.07
C PHE A 505 11.18 -32.42 15.33
N ASN A 506 11.34 -33.37 14.41
CA ASN A 506 10.85 -34.73 14.55
C ASN A 506 11.47 -35.46 15.76
N LYS A 507 12.77 -35.25 16.01
CA LYS A 507 13.45 -35.78 17.21
C LYS A 507 12.86 -35.21 18.49
N PHE A 508 12.60 -33.90 18.52
CA PHE A 508 12.00 -33.25 19.69
C PHE A 508 10.56 -33.69 19.92
N ILE A 509 9.73 -33.69 18.88
CA ILE A 509 8.29 -33.91 19.00
C ILE A 509 7.94 -35.35 19.37
N ALA A 510 8.85 -36.30 19.14
CA ALA A 510 8.71 -37.68 19.61
C ALA A 510 8.79 -37.79 21.14
N HIS A 511 9.63 -36.96 21.78
CA HIS A 511 9.86 -36.95 23.22
C HIS A 511 10.01 -35.50 23.74
N PRO A 512 8.93 -34.71 23.76
CA PRO A 512 9.01 -33.30 24.12
C PRO A 512 9.36 -33.14 25.59
N THR A 513 10.33 -32.26 25.89
CA THR A 513 10.76 -31.97 27.27
C THR A 513 10.90 -30.46 27.50
N LEU A 514 10.60 -30.03 28.73
CA LEU A 514 10.78 -28.62 29.14
C LEU A 514 12.22 -28.16 28.95
N ASN A 515 13.19 -28.97 29.36
CA ASN A 515 14.60 -28.64 29.24
C ASN A 515 15.04 -28.38 27.79
N LYS A 516 14.47 -29.08 26.80
CA LYS A 516 14.80 -28.84 25.38
C LYS A 516 14.14 -27.57 24.86
N LEU A 517 12.91 -27.25 25.30
CA LEU A 517 12.24 -25.99 24.97
C LEU A 517 12.97 -24.77 25.58
N ASP A 518 13.30 -24.82 26.87
CA ASP A 518 13.88 -23.70 27.61
C ASP A 518 15.32 -23.36 27.18
N LYS A 519 16.02 -24.30 26.54
CA LYS A 519 17.41 -24.15 26.09
C LYS A 519 17.54 -24.06 24.57
N ASP A 520 16.44 -24.01 23.84
CA ASP A 520 16.47 -23.94 22.38
C ASP A 520 16.89 -22.55 21.89
N TRP A 521 17.86 -22.47 20.97
CA TRP A 521 18.41 -21.18 20.51
C TRP A 521 17.39 -20.30 19.79
N MET A 522 16.60 -20.86 18.88
CA MET A 522 15.56 -20.14 18.15
C MET A 522 14.41 -19.72 19.06
N ILE A 523 14.04 -20.53 20.06
CA ILE A 523 13.02 -20.13 21.05
C ILE A 523 13.54 -18.99 21.92
N LEU A 524 14.77 -19.08 22.43
CA LEU A 524 15.41 -18.01 23.21
C LEU A 524 15.56 -16.72 22.40
N PHE A 525 15.88 -16.84 21.10
CA PHE A 525 15.97 -15.70 20.21
C PHE A 525 14.60 -15.05 19.99
N LYS A 526 13.57 -15.85 19.72
CA LYS A 526 12.19 -15.38 19.55
C LYS A 526 11.67 -14.68 20.80
N TYR A 527 11.95 -15.23 21.98
CA TYR A 527 11.64 -14.62 23.25
C TYR A 527 12.35 -13.27 23.41
N SER A 528 13.65 -13.21 23.11
CA SER A 528 14.45 -11.98 23.21
C SER A 528 13.95 -10.87 22.28
N ILE A 529 13.53 -11.20 21.05
CA ILE A 529 12.91 -10.26 20.12
C ILE A 529 11.59 -9.74 20.70
N THR A 530 10.74 -10.64 21.20
CA THR A 530 9.42 -10.30 21.76
C THR A 530 9.54 -9.43 23.02
N ASP A 531 10.47 -9.76 23.91
CA ASP A 531 10.80 -8.98 25.12
C ASP A 531 11.36 -7.60 24.75
N GLY A 532 12.24 -7.50 23.75
CA GLY A 532 12.74 -6.22 23.25
C GLY A 532 11.63 -5.31 22.70
N LEU A 533 10.71 -5.85 21.91
CA LEU A 533 9.53 -5.13 21.43
C LEU A 533 8.62 -4.70 22.58
N LEU A 534 8.42 -5.57 23.58
CA LEU A 534 7.63 -5.24 24.77
C LEU A 534 8.28 -4.10 25.56
N LYS A 535 9.60 -4.15 25.79
CA LYS A 535 10.33 -3.11 26.51
C LYS A 535 10.26 -1.75 25.82
N THR A 536 10.47 -1.72 24.51
CA THR A 536 10.32 -0.48 23.73
C THR A 536 8.88 0.03 23.76
N ALA A 537 7.87 -0.87 23.63
CA ALA A 537 6.48 -0.49 23.76
C ALA A 537 6.13 0.06 25.16
N LEU A 538 6.67 -0.53 26.23
CA LEU A 538 6.49 -0.05 27.60
C LEU A 538 7.17 1.32 27.83
N ALA A 539 8.38 1.51 27.30
CA ALA A 539 9.09 2.79 27.38
C ALA A 539 8.33 3.92 26.67
N MET A 540 7.60 3.61 25.59
CA MET A 540 6.77 4.58 24.88
C MET A 540 5.34 4.70 25.46
N LYS A 541 4.90 3.77 26.31
CA LYS A 541 3.51 3.67 26.75
C LYS A 541 3.04 4.93 27.47
N ASP A 542 3.84 5.41 28.41
CA ASP A 542 3.48 6.59 29.21
C ASP A 542 3.52 7.86 28.35
N ALA A 543 4.48 7.96 27.43
CA ALA A 543 4.57 9.06 26.47
C ALA A 543 3.36 9.09 25.51
N ASN A 544 2.98 7.94 24.96
CA ASN A 544 1.91 7.87 23.97
C ASN A 544 0.51 7.95 24.59
N LYS A 545 0.36 7.90 25.92
CA LYS A 545 -0.95 7.90 26.58
C LYS A 545 -1.81 9.11 26.19
N ASN A 546 -1.20 10.29 26.06
CA ASN A 546 -1.89 11.53 25.72
C ASN A 546 -1.73 11.93 24.25
N TYR A 547 -0.91 11.22 23.48
CA TYR A 547 -0.59 11.57 22.09
C TYR A 547 -1.86 11.68 21.25
N ASP A 548 -2.72 10.67 21.28
CA ASP A 548 -3.92 10.64 20.44
C ASP A 548 -4.87 11.81 20.78
N ALA A 549 -5.00 12.15 22.06
CA ALA A 549 -5.85 13.24 22.52
C ALA A 549 -5.29 14.61 22.08
N ALA A 550 -3.97 14.82 22.26
CA ALA A 550 -3.30 16.03 21.80
C ALA A 550 -3.35 16.16 20.26
N HIS A 551 -3.08 15.07 19.55
CA HIS A 551 -3.14 15.02 18.09
C HIS A 551 -4.56 15.29 17.57
N LYS A 552 -5.60 14.79 18.24
CA LYS A 552 -6.99 15.11 17.87
C LYS A 552 -7.29 16.60 17.95
N VAL A 553 -6.83 17.27 19.00
CA VAL A 553 -6.96 18.73 19.18
C VAL A 553 -6.15 19.48 18.13
N TRP A 554 -4.91 19.04 17.88
CA TRP A 554 -4.04 19.61 16.85
C TRP A 554 -4.67 19.55 15.45
N VAL A 555 -5.17 18.37 15.04
CA VAL A 555 -5.84 18.21 13.74
C VAL A 555 -7.08 19.08 13.65
N LYS A 556 -7.88 19.16 14.73
CA LYS A 556 -9.03 20.07 14.76
C LYS A 556 -8.59 21.52 14.54
N GLY A 557 -7.53 21.97 15.21
CA GLY A 557 -6.97 23.32 15.00
C GLY A 557 -6.53 23.56 13.57
N MET A 558 -5.85 22.59 12.94
CA MET A 558 -5.47 22.67 11.53
C MET A 558 -6.68 22.74 10.58
N MET A 559 -7.75 22.01 10.89
CA MET A 559 -9.02 22.12 10.16
C MET A 559 -9.65 23.50 10.33
N ASP A 560 -9.73 24.01 11.56
CA ASP A 560 -10.28 25.34 11.85
C ASP A 560 -9.48 26.44 11.13
N MET A 561 -8.15 26.33 11.11
CA MET A 561 -7.26 27.26 10.40
C MET A 561 -7.51 27.24 8.89
N ARG A 562 -7.62 26.05 8.30
CA ARG A 562 -7.93 25.89 6.87
C ARG A 562 -9.30 26.45 6.52
N GLN A 563 -10.29 26.22 7.37
CA GLN A 563 -11.65 26.74 7.20
C GLN A 563 -11.67 28.27 7.17
N VAL A 564 -10.95 28.92 8.10
CA VAL A 564 -10.83 30.39 8.14
C VAL A 564 -10.10 30.94 6.92
N ALA A 565 -9.07 30.23 6.43
CA ALA A 565 -8.33 30.61 5.25
C ALA A 565 -9.08 30.35 3.92
N GLY A 566 -10.25 29.72 3.96
CA GLY A 566 -10.98 29.30 2.76
C GLY A 566 -10.21 28.25 1.94
N THR A 567 -9.28 27.53 2.57
CA THR A 567 -8.48 26.48 1.93
C THR A 567 -9.10 25.12 2.19
N PRO A 568 -8.89 24.13 1.30
CA PRO A 568 -9.61 22.88 1.43
C PRO A 568 -9.19 21.98 2.61
N ILE A 569 -10.17 21.22 3.10
CA ILE A 569 -10.04 20.30 4.23
C ILE A 569 -10.29 18.88 3.74
N TYR A 570 -9.26 18.03 3.83
CA TYR A 570 -9.33 16.64 3.43
C TYR A 570 -8.66 15.77 4.51
N PRO A 571 -9.11 14.52 4.73
CA PRO A 571 -8.54 13.70 5.78
C PRO A 571 -7.28 12.98 5.31
N ASP A 572 -6.40 12.64 6.26
CA ASP A 572 -5.33 11.68 6.01
C ASP A 572 -5.91 10.35 5.48
N ALA A 573 -5.17 9.69 4.59
CA ALA A 573 -5.47 8.38 4.05
C ALA A 573 -5.44 7.29 5.13
N ASN A 574 -6.38 6.35 5.06
CA ASN A 574 -6.56 5.27 6.04
C ASN A 574 -7.10 3.97 5.42
N SER A 575 -6.68 3.65 4.18
CA SER A 575 -7.12 2.47 3.41
C SER A 575 -8.63 2.42 3.22
N THR A 576 -9.23 3.54 2.84
CA THR A 576 -10.65 3.69 2.50
C THR A 576 -10.79 4.30 1.12
N LEU A 577 -11.95 4.14 0.47
CA LEU A 577 -12.19 4.69 -0.86
C LEU A 577 -12.14 6.22 -0.83
N ARG A 578 -11.27 6.81 -1.65
CA ARG A 578 -11.09 8.25 -1.85
C ARG A 578 -11.12 8.61 -3.32
N LEU A 579 -11.29 9.89 -3.60
CA LEU A 579 -11.12 10.48 -4.92
C LEU A 579 -10.03 11.54 -4.89
N THR A 580 -9.26 11.68 -5.98
CA THR A 580 -8.39 12.83 -6.26
C THR A 580 -8.58 13.23 -7.72
N TYR A 581 -8.37 14.50 -8.07
CA TYR A 581 -8.55 15.01 -9.44
C TYR A 581 -7.46 16.00 -9.81
N GLY A 582 -7.29 16.20 -11.11
CA GLY A 582 -6.20 16.99 -11.67
C GLY A 582 -6.21 16.92 -13.20
N GLN A 583 -5.04 17.06 -13.79
CA GLN A 583 -4.82 17.11 -15.23
C GLN A 583 -3.57 16.32 -15.64
N VAL A 584 -3.53 15.94 -16.91
CA VAL A 584 -2.33 15.41 -17.57
C VAL A 584 -1.36 16.58 -17.79
N LEU A 585 -0.21 16.60 -17.10
CA LEU A 585 0.74 17.72 -17.18
C LEU A 585 2.21 17.26 -17.12
N PRO A 586 3.10 17.90 -17.90
CA PRO A 586 4.55 17.74 -17.72
C PRO A 586 5.00 18.32 -16.38
N TYR A 587 6.27 18.13 -16.03
CA TYR A 587 6.88 18.80 -14.88
C TYR A 587 8.38 19.01 -15.04
N GLU A 588 8.94 19.88 -14.21
CA GLU A 588 10.36 20.22 -14.21
C GLU A 588 11.03 19.65 -12.95
N PRO A 589 11.81 18.56 -13.04
CA PRO A 589 12.48 17.98 -11.87
C PRO A 589 13.66 18.83 -11.38
N ALA A 590 14.28 19.60 -12.29
CA ALA A 590 15.46 20.41 -12.04
C ALA A 590 15.56 21.53 -13.09
N ASP A 591 16.40 22.54 -12.81
CA ASP A 591 16.69 23.63 -13.74
C ASP A 591 17.15 23.11 -15.12
N GLY A 592 16.61 23.68 -16.19
CA GLY A 592 16.90 23.29 -17.57
C GLY A 592 16.35 21.93 -18.01
N THR A 593 15.57 21.22 -17.19
CA THR A 593 15.02 19.89 -17.52
C THR A 593 13.49 19.91 -17.50
N VAL A 594 12.86 19.48 -18.58
CA VAL A 594 11.41 19.26 -18.67
C VAL A 594 11.16 17.78 -18.92
N TYR A 595 10.41 17.14 -18.04
CA TYR A 595 9.87 15.82 -18.31
C TYR A 595 8.48 15.94 -18.90
N ASN A 596 8.34 15.40 -20.11
CA ASN A 596 7.08 15.37 -20.85
C ASN A 596 6.04 14.48 -20.13
N TYR A 597 4.76 14.68 -20.46
CA TYR A 597 3.64 14.01 -19.80
C TYR A 597 3.42 12.56 -20.23
N TYR A 598 4.07 12.08 -21.28
CA TYR A 598 3.94 10.70 -21.76
C TYR A 598 5.28 10.08 -22.17
N THR A 599 5.29 8.75 -22.24
CA THR A 599 6.38 7.93 -22.78
C THR A 599 5.86 6.94 -23.81
N THR A 600 6.78 6.40 -24.63
CA THR A 600 6.42 5.48 -25.72
C THR A 600 7.30 4.25 -25.72
N LEU A 601 6.91 3.23 -26.49
CA LEU A 601 7.64 1.97 -26.61
C LEU A 601 9.05 2.17 -27.17
N LYS A 602 9.31 3.31 -27.83
CA LYS A 602 10.66 3.73 -28.21
C LYS A 602 11.59 3.86 -27.00
N GLY A 603 11.11 4.37 -25.87
CA GLY A 603 11.90 4.50 -24.65
C GLY A 603 12.25 3.16 -24.01
N VAL A 604 11.39 2.14 -24.14
CA VAL A 604 11.73 0.75 -23.78
C VAL A 604 12.92 0.27 -24.60
N MET A 605 12.91 0.50 -25.91
CA MET A 605 14.01 0.08 -26.81
C MET A 605 15.30 0.88 -26.58
N GLN A 606 15.20 2.14 -26.14
CA GLN A 606 16.37 2.96 -25.77
C GLN A 606 17.02 2.49 -24.47
N LYS A 607 16.24 1.91 -23.55
CA LYS A 607 16.72 1.39 -22.27
C LYS A 607 17.16 -0.07 -22.34
N GLU A 608 16.91 -0.78 -23.44
CA GLU A 608 17.18 -2.22 -23.54
C GLU A 608 18.64 -2.52 -23.24
N ASP A 609 18.84 -3.48 -22.33
CA ASP A 609 20.14 -4.04 -22.00
C ASP A 609 19.93 -5.53 -21.69
N PRO A 610 20.35 -6.45 -22.58
CA PRO A 610 20.18 -7.88 -22.38
C PRO A 610 21.04 -8.45 -21.23
N ASP A 611 22.09 -7.75 -20.81
CA ASP A 611 22.98 -8.16 -19.73
C ASP A 611 22.53 -7.61 -18.36
N ASN A 612 21.52 -6.73 -18.35
CA ASN A 612 20.91 -6.19 -17.14
C ASN A 612 19.49 -6.73 -16.94
N TRP A 613 19.30 -7.53 -15.88
CA TRP A 613 18.02 -8.20 -15.58
C TRP A 613 16.81 -7.25 -15.46
N GLU A 614 17.03 -5.97 -15.15
CA GLU A 614 15.97 -4.96 -15.04
C GLU A 614 15.49 -4.46 -16.40
N PHE A 615 16.35 -4.50 -17.42
CA PHE A 615 16.11 -3.88 -18.73
C PHE A 615 16.10 -4.87 -19.90
N VAL A 616 15.91 -6.16 -19.61
CA VAL A 616 15.66 -7.16 -20.65
C VAL A 616 14.31 -6.90 -21.30
N VAL A 617 14.26 -6.89 -22.63
CA VAL A 617 13.02 -6.74 -23.41
C VAL A 617 12.66 -8.06 -24.10
N PRO A 618 11.42 -8.57 -23.98
CA PRO A 618 11.00 -9.79 -24.67
C PRO A 618 11.14 -9.71 -26.19
N GLN A 619 11.59 -10.80 -26.81
CA GLN A 619 11.82 -10.83 -28.26
C GLN A 619 10.54 -10.52 -29.07
N LYS A 620 9.38 -10.99 -28.62
CA LYS A 620 8.09 -10.71 -29.27
C LYS A 620 7.74 -9.22 -29.24
N LEU A 621 8.04 -8.52 -28.14
CA LEU A 621 7.80 -7.08 -28.03
C LEU A 621 8.72 -6.29 -28.97
N LYS A 622 9.98 -6.70 -29.10
CA LYS A 622 10.92 -6.15 -30.10
C LYS A 622 10.40 -6.31 -31.53
N GLN A 623 9.90 -7.51 -31.87
CA GLN A 623 9.31 -7.77 -33.20
C GLN A 623 8.13 -6.84 -33.50
N LEU A 624 7.19 -6.69 -32.55
CA LEU A 624 6.05 -5.78 -32.71
C LEU A 624 6.50 -4.32 -32.90
N TYR A 625 7.52 -3.89 -32.13
CA TYR A 625 8.09 -2.56 -32.27
C TYR A 625 8.72 -2.29 -33.64
N HIS A 626 9.52 -3.23 -34.15
CA HIS A 626 10.18 -3.08 -35.46
C HIS A 626 9.19 -3.14 -36.62
N ALA A 627 8.17 -3.99 -36.52
CA ALA A 627 7.12 -4.10 -37.52
C ALA A 627 6.10 -2.95 -37.47
N LYS A 628 6.10 -2.15 -36.39
CA LYS A 628 5.06 -1.14 -36.10
C LYS A 628 3.65 -1.73 -36.10
N ASP A 629 3.52 -3.01 -35.70
CA ASP A 629 2.22 -3.70 -35.60
C ASP A 629 1.51 -3.32 -34.31
N PHE A 630 1.13 -2.04 -34.21
CA PHE A 630 0.45 -1.46 -33.05
C PHE A 630 -1.07 -1.39 -33.23
N GLY A 631 -1.58 -1.53 -34.46
CA GLY A 631 -3.00 -1.41 -34.75
C GLY A 631 -3.59 -0.06 -34.34
N HIS A 632 -4.84 -0.07 -33.90
CA HIS A 632 -5.56 1.13 -33.43
C HIS A 632 -5.09 1.67 -32.07
N TYR A 633 -4.12 1.03 -31.42
CA TYR A 633 -3.60 1.46 -30.12
C TYR A 633 -2.52 2.54 -30.25
N ALA A 634 -1.96 2.72 -31.46
CA ALA A 634 -0.95 3.72 -31.72
C ALA A 634 -1.50 5.15 -31.57
N MET A 635 -0.63 6.08 -31.20
CA MET A 635 -0.90 7.51 -31.35
C MET A 635 -0.97 7.90 -32.83
N GLU A 636 -1.53 9.07 -33.12
CA GLU A 636 -1.62 9.62 -34.48
C GLU A 636 -0.26 9.71 -35.20
N ASN A 637 0.83 9.86 -34.45
CA ASN A 637 2.20 9.91 -34.98
C ASN A 637 2.81 8.51 -35.26
N GLY A 638 2.05 7.43 -35.07
CA GLY A 638 2.49 6.05 -35.30
C GLY A 638 3.36 5.45 -34.18
N GLU A 639 3.56 6.15 -33.06
CA GLU A 639 4.24 5.60 -31.89
C GLU A 639 3.26 4.91 -30.94
N MET A 640 3.73 3.85 -30.26
CA MET A 640 2.95 3.16 -29.24
C MET A 640 3.16 3.83 -27.87
N PRO A 641 2.12 4.47 -27.27
CA PRO A 641 2.21 5.04 -25.93
C PRO A 641 2.41 3.94 -24.89
N VAL A 642 3.06 4.25 -23.76
CA VAL A 642 3.33 3.28 -22.68
C VAL A 642 2.80 3.78 -21.35
N CYS A 643 3.29 4.93 -20.89
CA CYS A 643 2.81 5.56 -19.67
C CYS A 643 2.51 7.04 -19.92
N PHE A 644 1.72 7.62 -19.02
CA PHE A 644 1.58 9.07 -18.87
C PHE A 644 1.55 9.47 -17.41
N ILE A 645 1.63 10.77 -17.13
CA ILE A 645 1.57 11.33 -15.79
C ILE A 645 0.43 12.33 -15.63
N VAL A 646 -0.16 12.32 -14.44
CA VAL A 646 -1.19 13.27 -14.00
C VAL A 646 -0.75 13.92 -12.69
N ASN A 647 -1.20 15.14 -12.41
CA ASN A 647 -0.85 15.86 -11.18
C ASN A 647 -1.79 15.57 -9.99
N THR A 648 -2.43 14.40 -9.97
CA THR A 648 -3.30 13.97 -8.89
C THR A 648 -2.51 13.56 -7.63
N ASP A 649 -3.17 13.60 -6.47
CA ASP A 649 -2.56 13.20 -5.20
C ASP A 649 -2.73 11.69 -4.95
N ASN A 650 -1.65 10.93 -5.09
CA ASN A 650 -1.63 9.50 -4.86
C ASN A 650 -0.71 9.13 -3.69
N THR A 651 -0.82 7.90 -3.20
CA THR A 651 0.07 7.23 -2.24
C THR A 651 -0.08 5.72 -2.36
N GLY A 652 0.80 4.95 -1.68
CA GLY A 652 0.70 3.50 -1.63
C GLY A 652 -0.71 3.06 -1.25
N GLY A 653 -1.28 2.12 -2.01
CA GLY A 653 -2.70 1.75 -1.96
C GLY A 653 -3.54 2.24 -3.16
N ASN A 654 -3.10 3.32 -3.84
CA ASN A 654 -3.66 3.74 -5.14
C ASN A 654 -3.13 2.93 -6.32
N SER A 655 -2.22 1.99 -6.09
CA SER A 655 -1.79 1.06 -7.12
C SER A 655 -2.98 0.27 -7.64
N GLY A 656 -3.21 0.31 -8.94
CA GLY A 656 -4.33 -0.33 -9.63
C GLY A 656 -5.59 0.53 -9.64
N SER A 657 -5.48 1.82 -9.31
CA SER A 657 -6.61 2.74 -9.35
C SER A 657 -6.94 3.18 -10.79
N PRO A 658 -8.23 3.23 -11.15
CA PRO A 658 -8.64 3.71 -12.46
C PRO A 658 -8.41 5.22 -12.57
N VAL A 659 -7.79 5.61 -13.68
CA VAL A 659 -7.66 7.01 -14.09
C VAL A 659 -8.73 7.27 -15.14
N PHE A 660 -9.64 8.18 -14.80
CA PHE A 660 -10.77 8.55 -15.63
C PHE A 660 -10.51 9.86 -16.36
N ASN A 661 -11.06 9.99 -17.58
CA ASN A 661 -11.19 11.29 -18.25
C ASN A 661 -12.44 12.06 -17.77
N GLY A 662 -12.67 13.26 -18.30
CA GLY A 662 -13.85 14.08 -17.98
C GLY A 662 -15.21 13.44 -18.28
N LYS A 663 -15.27 12.42 -19.14
CA LYS A 663 -16.50 11.66 -19.46
C LYS A 663 -16.70 10.45 -18.53
N GLY A 664 -15.82 10.23 -17.55
CA GLY A 664 -15.88 9.06 -16.66
C GLY A 664 -15.44 7.74 -17.31
N GLN A 665 -14.69 7.80 -18.41
CA GLN A 665 -14.16 6.61 -19.11
C GLN A 665 -12.72 6.32 -18.66
N LEU A 666 -12.36 5.04 -18.57
CA LEU A 666 -11.02 4.59 -18.20
C LEU A 666 -10.02 4.94 -19.32
N ILE A 667 -8.98 5.70 -18.98
CA ILE A 667 -7.88 6.08 -19.87
C ILE A 667 -6.52 5.50 -19.44
N GLY A 668 -6.45 4.93 -18.23
CA GLY A 668 -5.24 4.26 -17.75
C GLY A 668 -5.36 3.79 -16.32
N THR A 669 -4.34 3.06 -15.87
CA THR A 669 -4.28 2.49 -14.52
C THR A 669 -3.12 3.10 -13.75
N GLY A 670 -3.41 3.78 -12.63
CA GLY A 670 -2.39 4.39 -11.77
C GLY A 670 -1.54 3.31 -11.11
N PHE A 671 -0.22 3.51 -11.04
CA PHE A 671 0.68 2.51 -10.48
C PHE A 671 1.80 3.03 -9.59
N ASP A 672 2.16 4.31 -9.73
CA ASP A 672 3.31 4.85 -9.02
C ASP A 672 3.28 6.39 -8.97
N ARG A 673 4.30 7.02 -8.40
CA ARG A 673 4.56 8.48 -8.42
C ARG A 673 6.00 8.74 -8.86
N ASN A 674 6.29 9.97 -9.26
CA ASN A 674 7.65 10.40 -9.55
C ASN A 674 8.48 10.63 -8.27
N TYR A 675 9.79 10.74 -8.44
CA TYR A 675 10.76 10.80 -7.33
C TYR A 675 10.59 12.08 -6.51
N GLU A 676 10.38 13.21 -7.18
CA GLU A 676 10.15 14.51 -6.54
C GLU A 676 8.83 14.53 -5.75
N GLY A 677 7.89 13.65 -6.08
CA GLY A 677 6.62 13.47 -5.39
C GLY A 677 6.66 12.60 -4.13
N LEU A 678 7.81 12.00 -3.76
CA LEU A 678 7.89 11.08 -2.61
C LEU A 678 7.63 11.74 -1.24
N THR A 679 7.70 13.07 -1.15
CA THR A 679 7.26 13.80 0.05
C THR A 679 5.75 13.88 0.18
N GLY A 680 5.00 13.48 -0.84
CA GLY A 680 3.55 13.54 -0.95
C GLY A 680 2.79 12.76 0.12
N ASP A 681 3.43 12.05 1.06
CA ASP A 681 2.74 11.54 2.24
C ASP A 681 2.74 12.53 3.42
N ILE A 682 3.55 13.58 3.37
CA ILE A 682 3.74 14.56 4.46
C ILE A 682 3.45 15.98 3.97
N ALA A 683 3.91 16.31 2.77
CA ALA A 683 3.76 17.62 2.13
C ALA A 683 3.65 17.47 0.62
N PHE A 684 2.48 17.83 0.06
CA PHE A 684 2.22 17.81 -1.38
C PHE A 684 2.90 19.00 -2.04
N ARG A 685 3.43 18.80 -3.24
CA ARG A 685 4.03 19.87 -4.05
C ARG A 685 3.39 19.88 -5.44
N PRO A 686 2.42 20.77 -5.71
CA PRO A 686 1.72 20.80 -7.00
C PRO A 686 2.66 20.95 -8.21
N SER A 687 3.77 21.66 -8.05
CA SER A 687 4.75 21.92 -9.12
C SER A 687 5.50 20.68 -9.61
N SER A 688 5.62 19.63 -8.78
CA SER A 688 6.51 18.49 -9.08
C SER A 688 5.89 17.13 -8.81
N GLN A 689 4.86 17.02 -7.97
CA GLN A 689 4.23 15.72 -7.70
C GLN A 689 3.37 15.29 -8.88
N ARG A 690 3.61 14.07 -9.35
CA ARG A 690 2.91 13.42 -10.46
C ARG A 690 2.67 11.95 -10.13
N ALA A 691 1.45 11.49 -10.38
CA ALA A 691 1.12 10.07 -10.41
C ALA A 691 1.42 9.51 -11.80
N ALA A 692 2.14 8.38 -11.85
CA ALA A 692 2.41 7.64 -13.08
C ALA A 692 1.28 6.65 -13.36
N VAL A 693 0.90 6.58 -14.64
CA VAL A 693 -0.26 5.85 -15.14
C VAL A 693 0.17 5.00 -16.33
N VAL A 694 -0.22 3.72 -16.34
CA VAL A 694 -0.09 2.89 -17.53
C VAL A 694 -1.17 3.33 -18.52
N ASP A 695 -0.79 3.69 -19.74
CA ASP A 695 -1.75 4.06 -20.78
C ASP A 695 -2.62 2.85 -21.12
N ILE A 696 -3.94 3.00 -21.08
CA ILE A 696 -4.85 1.86 -21.31
C ILE A 696 -4.64 1.24 -22.70
N ARG A 697 -4.20 2.03 -23.68
CA ARG A 697 -3.86 1.55 -25.03
C ARG A 697 -2.68 0.57 -24.99
N TYR A 698 -1.70 0.79 -24.11
CA TYR A 698 -0.57 -0.13 -23.93
C TYR A 698 -1.01 -1.45 -23.29
N THR A 699 -1.85 -1.39 -22.26
CA THR A 699 -2.46 -2.58 -21.64
C THR A 699 -3.18 -3.43 -22.69
N LEU A 700 -4.07 -2.82 -23.48
CA LEU A 700 -4.82 -3.51 -24.52
C LEU A 700 -3.95 -4.02 -25.67
N PHE A 701 -2.93 -3.24 -26.07
CA PHE A 701 -1.92 -3.68 -27.04
C PHE A 701 -1.17 -4.94 -26.58
N ILE A 702 -0.78 -5.02 -25.30
CA ILE A 702 -0.11 -6.21 -24.76
C ILE A 702 -1.07 -7.40 -24.73
N ILE A 703 -2.33 -7.21 -24.32
CA ILE A 703 -3.34 -8.28 -24.31
C ILE A 703 -3.59 -8.81 -25.73
N ASP A 704 -3.78 -7.92 -26.70
CA ASP A 704 -4.11 -8.28 -28.09
C ASP A 704 -2.88 -8.78 -28.86
N LYS A 705 -1.88 -7.92 -29.06
CA LYS A 705 -0.78 -8.13 -30.01
C LYS A 705 0.37 -8.96 -29.44
N TYR A 706 0.68 -8.78 -28.16
CA TYR A 706 1.76 -9.53 -27.51
C TYR A 706 1.29 -10.92 -27.06
N ALA A 707 0.17 -10.98 -26.34
CA ALA A 707 -0.34 -12.22 -25.76
C ALA A 707 -1.26 -13.03 -26.68
N GLY A 708 -1.87 -12.40 -27.70
CA GLY A 708 -2.85 -13.07 -28.55
C GLY A 708 -4.18 -13.37 -27.86
N ALA A 709 -4.46 -12.73 -26.72
CA ALA A 709 -5.64 -12.98 -25.88
C ALA A 709 -6.86 -12.15 -26.31
N SER A 710 -7.14 -12.12 -27.62
CA SER A 710 -8.23 -11.31 -28.20
C SER A 710 -9.64 -11.62 -27.65
N HIS A 711 -9.83 -12.79 -27.04
CA HIS A 711 -11.08 -13.12 -26.36
C HIS A 711 -11.35 -12.21 -25.15
N ILE A 712 -10.31 -11.72 -24.48
CA ILE A 712 -10.43 -10.74 -23.38
C ILE A 712 -10.93 -9.40 -23.94
N ILE A 713 -10.36 -8.94 -25.06
CA ILE A 713 -10.74 -7.68 -25.71
C ILE A 713 -12.23 -7.68 -26.08
N LYS A 714 -12.77 -8.82 -26.51
CA LYS A 714 -14.19 -8.99 -26.88
C LYS A 714 -15.17 -8.84 -25.71
N GLU A 715 -14.70 -8.93 -24.47
CA GLU A 715 -15.53 -8.75 -23.28
C GLU A 715 -15.62 -7.28 -22.83
N LEU A 716 -14.80 -6.39 -23.40
CA LEU A 716 -14.65 -5.02 -22.94
C LEU A 716 -15.57 -4.06 -23.71
N ASP A 717 -16.08 -3.06 -23.00
CA ASP A 717 -16.78 -1.94 -23.62
C ASP A 717 -15.76 -0.85 -23.97
N ILE A 718 -15.41 -0.75 -25.25
CA ILE A 718 -14.38 0.16 -25.76
C ILE A 718 -15.04 1.25 -26.63
N VAL A 719 -14.60 2.49 -26.43
CA VAL A 719 -14.98 3.66 -27.25
C VAL A 719 -13.74 4.35 -27.80
N GLU A 720 -13.86 4.94 -28.99
CA GLU A 720 -12.74 5.58 -29.70
C GLU A 720 -12.83 7.12 -29.76
N GLU A 721 -13.94 7.73 -29.29
CA GLU A 721 -14.25 9.16 -29.41
C GLU A 721 -14.41 9.92 -28.07
#